data_AF-A0A094KL62-F1
#
_entry.id   AF-A0A094KL62-F1
#
_cell.length_a   1.000
_cell.length_b   1.000
_cell.length_c   1.000
_cell.angle_alpha   90.00
_cell.angle_beta   90.00
_cell.angle_gamma   90.00
#
_symmetry.space_group_name_H-M   'P 1'
#
loop_
_entity.id
_entity.type
_entity.pdbx_description
1 polymer ?
#
loop_
_entity_poly.entity_id
_entity_poly.type
_entity_poly.pdbx_seq_one_letter_code
_entity_poly.pdbx_strand_id
1 'polypeptide(L)'
;QGLLKTRIQHRLRYILEVVRPVPTVVLDILHILTHIARHSSEACSQLLDCPRLIETIVREFLPTQWDPQVAEPGCLLTSLHGVPCSTAMKFIRVLASGGRNATARLLNKFEMKSRLSRFIAEDPLDLLLPREEAIRLSTEAFRLWAVAAGYGQACDLYRDLYPVLVRILQSLPELLSTCCGKSPMTELSVQRATAVVTLLIHVTQTAGYTAELQAKLSSNSSEDTEQVPPPPVAWNQVSGLQPFIETSLKKFLQEISQTETWQTLQPLTTTYVIYLGVYYSACSQQPSVNPIDCLEELERLTSEVLQPLLSQPAIHSMWDLLRPCSALCNPLSCSPAPELVFSIASLSCVGGKPPLSLVGSKSPFPFLTALLFLINNITDIHKGLTSKYSSVLGFRGLRDYLHQSWQTGPPSVTPSSAWILRHEYHLQYFVLALARRMAGTCPDYTQHASLHHCVAMALLSRLLPGSEHLAYQVLLDLAFNPEFLPEGKAGGPEAADFSDILHLGSSAKLAQPGSAAAFFSKATRGALLRESYQNLPFIRSCYLSHFVHLQPTLMRSEASYQGRNYLIQSMLLPEVRGPILPSDWPFFPLISLYNKVTNAETRGAVLNSLPLDLVNTVTWNLQWVLLLESWRAKTLQSIPTAAKLARLMCVFLTGGDLFLEAPIHRYTAALLSVYCQPKALDSLNLDAPLPGLASFHDLYISLLEQFEGVSFGDPLFGVFVLLPLQKRFSVHLRLAVFGEHTSILRALGVPLQQFPVPLERYTSPPEDNLNLLRLYFRSLVTGALRHTWCPVLYVVALAHVNSFIFSQDSTTQETDAARKSMLRKTWLLVDETLKKHLLYYRLLNTESPLGFDLYDQLPPMRLKYLQMVT
;
A
#
# COMPACT_ATOMS: atom_id res chain seq x y z
N GLN A 1 -20.92 14.59 4.61
CA GLN A 1 -22.22 13.85 4.54
C GLN A 1 -23.30 14.39 5.50
N GLY A 2 -23.02 14.63 6.79
CA GLY A 2 -24.04 15.18 7.73
C GLY A 2 -24.64 16.53 7.33
N LEU A 3 -23.82 17.47 6.84
CA LEU A 3 -24.26 18.79 6.36
C LEU A 3 -25.20 18.73 5.14
N LEU A 4 -25.02 17.76 4.24
CA LEU A 4 -25.90 17.60 3.08
C LEU A 4 -27.31 17.15 3.51
N LYS A 5 -27.40 16.35 4.57
CA LYS A 5 -28.69 15.91 5.15
C LYS A 5 -29.50 17.06 5.75
N THR A 6 -28.87 18.19 6.12
CA THR A 6 -29.58 19.36 6.69
C THR A 6 -30.15 20.32 5.64
N ARG A 7 -30.10 19.95 4.34
CA ARG A 7 -30.56 20.79 3.20
C ARG A 7 -29.88 22.17 3.16
N ILE A 8 -28.64 22.26 3.62
CA ILE A 8 -27.88 23.51 3.68
C ILE A 8 -27.77 24.22 2.32
N GLN A 9 -27.69 23.45 1.23
CA GLN A 9 -27.64 23.96 -0.15
C GLN A 9 -28.78 24.91 -0.51
N HIS A 10 -30.00 24.65 -0.05
CA HIS A 10 -31.15 25.54 -0.30
C HIS A 10 -31.06 26.84 0.49
N ARG A 11 -30.51 26.79 1.70
CA ARG A 11 -30.31 27.97 2.56
C ARG A 11 -29.22 28.87 2.00
N LEU A 12 -28.10 28.28 1.57
CA LEU A 12 -27.00 29.02 0.93
C LEU A 12 -27.48 29.67 -0.38
N ARG A 13 -28.28 28.95 -1.18
CA ARG A 13 -28.92 29.53 -2.36
C ARG A 13 -29.77 30.75 -2.02
N TYR A 14 -30.65 30.63 -1.03
CA TYR A 14 -31.53 31.73 -0.61
C TYR A 14 -30.72 32.98 -0.19
N ILE A 15 -29.62 32.78 0.52
CA ILE A 15 -28.73 33.88 0.92
C ILE A 15 -28.12 34.57 -0.31
N LEU A 16 -27.60 33.80 -1.27
CA LEU A 16 -26.99 34.35 -2.49
C LEU A 16 -28.01 35.06 -3.40
N GLU A 17 -29.20 34.50 -3.55
CA GLU A 17 -30.23 34.96 -4.49
C GLU A 17 -31.07 36.12 -3.93
N VAL A 18 -31.50 36.02 -2.67
CA VAL A 18 -32.50 36.93 -2.07
C VAL A 18 -31.87 37.92 -1.11
N VAL A 19 -31.01 37.46 -0.20
CA VAL A 19 -30.44 38.32 0.87
C VAL A 19 -29.37 39.26 0.32
N ARG A 20 -28.60 38.82 -0.69
CA ARG A 20 -27.50 39.56 -1.32
C ARG A 20 -26.54 40.19 -0.30
N PRO A 21 -25.79 39.36 0.44
CA PRO A 21 -24.94 39.82 1.54
C PRO A 21 -23.67 40.51 1.03
N VAL A 22 -22.89 41.05 1.97
CA VAL A 22 -21.59 41.67 1.69
C VAL A 22 -20.59 40.71 1.01
N PRO A 23 -19.62 41.23 0.24
CA PRO A 23 -18.65 40.43 -0.53
C PRO A 23 -17.99 39.26 0.22
N THR A 24 -17.57 39.47 1.46
CA THR A 24 -16.89 38.45 2.28
C THR A 24 -17.77 37.23 2.52
N VAL A 25 -19.05 37.45 2.83
CA VAL A 25 -20.03 36.37 3.06
C VAL A 25 -20.29 35.59 1.77
N VAL A 26 -20.35 36.28 0.62
CA VAL A 26 -20.49 35.60 -0.68
C VAL A 26 -19.29 34.69 -0.95
N LEU A 27 -18.07 35.17 -0.70
CA LEU A 27 -16.85 34.37 -0.85
C LEU A 27 -16.84 33.17 0.09
N ASP A 28 -17.20 33.35 1.36
CA ASP A 28 -17.30 32.26 2.34
C ASP A 28 -18.31 31.19 1.90
N ILE A 29 -19.46 31.59 1.37
CA ILE A 29 -20.46 30.66 0.83
C ILE A 29 -19.89 29.88 -0.35
N LEU A 30 -19.22 30.52 -1.30
CA LEU A 30 -18.59 29.85 -2.44
C LEU A 30 -17.47 28.90 -1.99
N HIS A 31 -16.69 29.26 -0.96
CA HIS A 31 -15.70 28.39 -0.34
C HIS A 31 -16.37 27.16 0.29
N ILE A 32 -17.44 27.33 1.07
CA ILE A 32 -18.20 26.22 1.67
C ILE A 32 -18.73 25.28 0.58
N LEU A 33 -19.34 25.81 -0.48
CA LEU A 33 -19.82 25.01 -1.61
C LEU A 33 -18.67 24.26 -2.31
N THR A 34 -17.52 24.91 -2.48
CA THR A 34 -16.31 24.28 -3.03
C THR A 34 -15.83 23.13 -2.15
N HIS A 35 -15.83 23.29 -0.82
CA HIS A 35 -15.45 22.22 0.10
C HIS A 35 -16.42 21.04 0.06
N ILE A 36 -17.72 21.29 -0.05
CA ILE A 36 -18.74 20.25 -0.21
C ILE A 36 -18.49 19.47 -1.51
N ALA A 37 -18.26 20.16 -2.63
CA ALA A 37 -18.02 19.55 -3.92
C ALA A 37 -16.75 18.67 -3.94
N ARG A 38 -15.66 19.09 -3.27
CA ARG A 38 -14.41 18.30 -3.20
C ARG A 38 -14.54 16.95 -2.49
N HIS A 39 -15.60 16.74 -1.71
CA HIS A 39 -15.73 15.55 -0.88
C HIS A 39 -15.98 14.28 -1.70
N SER A 40 -16.84 14.35 -2.72
CA SER A 40 -17.18 13.19 -3.56
C SER A 40 -17.97 13.59 -4.81
N SER A 41 -17.95 12.73 -5.83
CA SER A 41 -18.80 12.86 -7.02
C SER A 41 -20.30 12.91 -6.69
N GLU A 42 -20.70 12.19 -5.64
CA GLU A 42 -22.06 12.21 -5.10
C GLU A 42 -22.44 13.60 -4.57
N ALA A 43 -21.53 14.27 -3.84
CA ALA A 43 -21.77 15.62 -3.35
C ALA A 43 -21.88 16.63 -4.51
N CYS A 44 -21.05 16.48 -5.56
CA CYS A 44 -21.18 17.27 -6.78
C CYS A 44 -22.54 17.09 -7.46
N SER A 45 -23.03 15.85 -7.54
CA SER A 45 -24.33 15.55 -8.15
C SER A 45 -25.47 16.21 -7.37
N GLN A 46 -25.46 16.11 -6.03
CA GLN A 46 -26.45 16.77 -5.17
C GLN A 46 -26.45 18.30 -5.29
N LEU A 47 -25.28 18.92 -5.44
CA LEU A 47 -25.15 20.36 -5.68
C LEU A 47 -25.67 20.78 -7.06
N LEU A 48 -25.38 19.98 -8.10
CA LEU A 48 -25.88 20.20 -9.47
C LEU A 48 -27.39 20.03 -9.59
N ASP A 49 -27.97 19.15 -8.79
CA ASP A 49 -29.40 18.87 -8.77
C ASP A 49 -30.18 19.85 -7.88
N CYS A 50 -29.48 20.66 -7.08
CA CYS A 50 -30.10 21.74 -6.31
C CYS A 50 -30.69 22.81 -7.26
N PRO A 51 -32.02 23.02 -7.26
CA PRO A 51 -32.68 23.86 -8.26
C PRO A 51 -32.23 25.32 -8.13
N ARG A 52 -31.94 25.97 -9.26
CA ARG A 52 -31.49 27.36 -9.42
C ARG A 52 -30.16 27.74 -8.75
N LEU A 53 -29.49 26.84 -8.02
CA LEU A 53 -28.24 27.20 -7.34
C LEU A 53 -27.14 27.56 -8.33
N ILE A 54 -26.87 26.65 -9.27
CA ILE A 54 -25.84 26.85 -10.29
C ILE A 54 -26.22 27.99 -11.24
N GLU A 55 -27.50 28.10 -11.61
CA GLU A 55 -28.02 29.19 -12.45
C GLU A 55 -27.76 30.56 -11.80
N THR A 56 -28.03 30.68 -10.50
CA THR A 56 -27.77 31.91 -9.73
C THR A 56 -26.28 32.22 -9.70
N ILE A 57 -25.43 31.23 -9.42
CA ILE A 57 -23.98 31.45 -9.34
C ILE A 57 -23.41 31.89 -10.70
N VAL A 58 -23.82 31.22 -11.78
CA VAL A 58 -23.35 31.53 -13.13
C VAL A 58 -23.85 32.89 -13.60
N ARG A 59 -25.11 33.26 -13.29
CA ARG A 59 -25.68 34.55 -13.69
C ARG A 59 -25.09 35.72 -12.91
N GLU A 60 -24.98 35.59 -11.59
CA GLU A 60 -24.61 36.72 -10.72
C GLU A 60 -23.08 36.87 -10.57
N PHE A 61 -22.30 35.79 -10.66
CA PHE A 61 -20.86 35.82 -10.35
C PHE A 61 -19.96 35.38 -11.52
N LEU A 62 -20.53 34.98 -12.65
CA LEU A 62 -19.82 34.73 -13.92
C LEU A 62 -20.54 35.37 -15.13
N PRO A 63 -20.92 36.67 -15.06
CA PRO A 63 -21.52 37.35 -16.20
C PRO A 63 -20.49 37.62 -17.30
N THR A 64 -20.94 37.66 -18.55
CA THR A 64 -20.11 38.01 -19.72
C THR A 64 -20.01 39.52 -19.96
N GLN A 65 -20.88 40.30 -19.31
CA GLN A 65 -20.95 41.76 -19.37
C GLN A 65 -21.19 42.28 -17.95
N TRP A 66 -20.43 43.29 -17.55
CA TRP A 66 -20.55 43.94 -16.24
C TRP A 66 -20.24 45.44 -16.35
N ASP A 67 -20.68 46.20 -15.35
CA ASP A 67 -20.40 47.63 -15.27
C ASP A 67 -18.96 47.88 -14.78
N PRO A 68 -18.10 48.56 -15.56
CA PRO A 68 -16.73 48.85 -15.16
C PRO A 68 -16.61 49.75 -13.92
N GLN A 69 -17.60 50.60 -13.64
CA GLN A 69 -17.54 51.55 -12.51
C GLN A 69 -17.53 50.85 -11.14
N VAL A 70 -18.06 49.62 -11.08
CA VAL A 70 -18.11 48.81 -9.84
C VAL A 70 -16.76 48.15 -9.55
N ALA A 71 -15.88 48.05 -10.56
CA ALA A 71 -14.61 47.33 -10.50
C ALA A 71 -13.37 48.25 -10.65
N GLU A 72 -13.52 49.56 -10.43
CA GLU A 72 -12.41 50.51 -10.54
C GLU A 72 -11.31 50.26 -9.48
N PRO A 73 -10.02 50.29 -9.88
CA PRO A 73 -8.90 50.15 -8.94
C PRO A 73 -8.90 51.26 -7.90
N GLY A 74 -9.07 50.91 -6.62
CA GLY A 74 -8.98 51.85 -5.49
C GLY A 74 -10.30 52.15 -4.77
N CYS A 75 -11.45 51.70 -5.29
CA CYS A 75 -12.73 51.74 -4.58
C CYS A 75 -13.02 50.41 -3.86
N LEU A 76 -13.61 50.47 -2.65
CA LEU A 76 -14.12 49.28 -1.96
C LEU A 76 -15.34 48.76 -2.74
N LEU A 77 -15.25 47.53 -3.27
CA LEU A 77 -16.37 46.83 -3.89
C LEU A 77 -17.55 46.77 -2.90
N THR A 78 -18.62 47.53 -3.20
CA THR A 78 -19.83 47.59 -2.37
C THR A 78 -20.70 46.33 -2.52
N SER A 79 -20.60 45.63 -3.65
CA SER A 79 -21.24 44.34 -3.91
C SER A 79 -20.47 43.52 -4.95
N LEU A 80 -20.47 42.19 -4.81
CA LEU A 80 -19.93 41.25 -5.81
C LEU A 80 -20.98 40.81 -6.84
N HIS A 81 -22.27 41.12 -6.63
CA HIS A 81 -23.34 40.71 -7.54
C HIS A 81 -23.25 41.46 -8.86
N GLY A 82 -23.21 40.72 -9.96
CA GLY A 82 -23.07 41.27 -11.32
C GLY A 82 -21.62 41.50 -11.75
N VAL A 83 -20.62 41.11 -10.94
CA VAL A 83 -19.19 41.21 -11.26
C VAL A 83 -18.60 39.79 -11.32
N PRO A 84 -17.79 39.45 -12.34
CA PRO A 84 -17.17 38.14 -12.43
C PRO A 84 -16.15 37.91 -11.30
N CYS A 85 -16.18 36.72 -10.71
CA CYS A 85 -15.33 36.34 -9.58
C CYS A 85 -14.59 35.02 -9.81
N SER A 86 -13.28 35.00 -9.54
CA SER A 86 -12.41 33.84 -9.63
C SER A 86 -12.83 32.70 -8.70
N THR A 87 -13.34 33.00 -7.50
CA THR A 87 -13.84 31.99 -6.55
C THR A 87 -15.07 31.25 -7.10
N ALA A 88 -15.93 31.93 -7.85
CA ALA A 88 -17.06 31.30 -8.52
C ALA A 88 -16.59 30.37 -9.65
N MET A 89 -15.61 30.79 -10.47
CA MET A 89 -15.02 29.94 -11.50
C MET A 89 -14.34 28.70 -10.88
N LYS A 90 -13.63 28.86 -9.76
CA LYS A 90 -13.03 27.78 -8.98
C LYS A 90 -14.08 26.76 -8.49
N PHE A 91 -15.22 27.24 -7.98
CA PHE A 91 -16.32 26.36 -7.59
C PHE A 91 -16.84 25.54 -8.78
N ILE A 92 -17.10 26.18 -9.93
CA ILE A 92 -17.56 25.49 -11.15
C ILE A 92 -16.53 24.46 -11.64
N ARG A 93 -15.22 24.80 -11.60
CA ARG A 93 -14.15 23.86 -11.91
C ARG A 93 -14.19 22.62 -11.00
N VAL A 94 -14.27 22.82 -9.69
CA VAL A 94 -14.30 21.70 -8.73
C VAL A 94 -15.55 20.85 -8.94
N LEU A 95 -16.69 21.47 -9.25
CA LEU A 95 -17.91 20.78 -9.58
C LEU A 95 -17.78 19.93 -10.85
N ALA A 96 -17.10 20.45 -11.88
CA ALA A 96 -16.77 19.73 -13.10
C ALA A 96 -15.82 18.54 -12.82
N SER A 97 -14.84 18.69 -11.92
CA SER A 97 -13.96 17.59 -11.51
C SER A 97 -14.72 16.40 -10.89
N GLY A 98 -15.95 16.62 -10.39
CA GLY A 98 -16.83 15.59 -9.85
C GLY A 98 -17.30 14.52 -10.83
N GLY A 99 -17.24 14.79 -12.14
CA GLY A 99 -17.45 13.75 -13.15
C GLY A 99 -17.65 14.24 -14.57
N ARG A 100 -17.53 13.31 -15.52
CA ARG A 100 -17.72 13.58 -16.96
C ARG A 100 -19.13 14.11 -17.28
N ASN A 101 -20.16 13.51 -16.68
CA ASN A 101 -21.55 13.91 -16.90
C ASN A 101 -21.86 15.28 -16.26
N ALA A 102 -21.29 15.54 -15.09
CA ALA A 102 -21.36 16.84 -14.42
C ALA A 102 -20.76 17.94 -15.31
N THR A 103 -19.57 17.69 -15.88
CA THR A 103 -18.91 18.62 -16.81
C THR A 103 -19.73 18.88 -18.06
N ALA A 104 -20.28 17.83 -18.69
CA ALA A 104 -21.13 17.99 -19.87
C ALA A 104 -22.38 18.85 -19.58
N ARG A 105 -23.03 18.63 -18.42
CA ARG A 105 -24.14 19.47 -17.95
C ARG A 105 -23.71 20.93 -17.77
N LEU A 106 -22.56 21.17 -17.14
CA LEU A 106 -22.02 22.52 -16.93
C LEU A 106 -21.74 23.24 -18.25
N LEU A 107 -21.10 22.57 -19.21
CA LEU A 107 -20.76 23.14 -20.51
C LEU A 107 -22.01 23.47 -21.34
N ASN A 108 -22.97 22.54 -21.40
CA ASN A 108 -24.10 22.63 -22.31
C ASN A 108 -25.32 23.34 -21.71
N LYS A 109 -25.74 23.01 -20.47
CA LYS A 109 -26.94 23.57 -19.85
C LYS A 109 -26.72 24.98 -19.31
N PHE A 110 -25.53 25.26 -18.77
CA PHE A 110 -25.21 26.53 -18.14
C PHE A 110 -24.29 27.41 -19.01
N GLU A 111 -24.13 27.05 -20.28
CA GLU A 111 -23.34 27.80 -21.28
C GLU A 111 -21.94 28.18 -20.77
N MET A 112 -21.26 27.28 -20.05
CA MET A 112 -19.92 27.55 -19.56
C MET A 112 -18.90 27.62 -20.70
N LYS A 113 -19.19 27.01 -21.85
CA LYS A 113 -18.34 27.05 -23.04
C LYS A 113 -18.13 28.47 -23.60
N SER A 114 -19.20 29.26 -23.72
CA SER A 114 -19.13 30.65 -24.19
C SER A 114 -18.41 31.55 -23.18
N ARG A 115 -18.66 31.34 -21.89
CA ARG A 115 -17.98 32.04 -20.79
C ARG A 115 -16.48 31.76 -20.75
N LEU A 116 -16.07 30.51 -20.96
CA LEU A 116 -14.66 30.13 -21.09
C LEU A 116 -13.99 30.89 -22.24
N SER A 117 -14.62 30.92 -23.42
CA SER A 117 -14.11 31.69 -24.56
C SER A 117 -13.91 33.17 -24.21
N ARG A 118 -14.90 33.80 -23.55
CA ARG A 118 -14.84 35.21 -23.12
C ARG A 118 -13.69 35.52 -22.16
N PHE A 119 -13.48 34.69 -21.14
CA PHE A 119 -12.45 34.94 -20.11
C PHE A 119 -11.04 34.49 -20.52
N ILE A 120 -10.91 33.77 -21.64
CA ILE A 120 -9.63 33.29 -22.18
C ILE A 120 -9.15 34.16 -23.33
N ALA A 121 -10.06 34.64 -24.19
CA ALA A 121 -9.70 35.36 -25.41
C ALA A 121 -9.07 36.74 -25.14
N GLU A 122 -9.50 37.44 -24.08
CA GLU A 122 -8.95 38.75 -23.71
C GLU A 122 -7.74 38.61 -22.79
N ASP A 123 -6.78 39.54 -22.94
CA ASP A 123 -5.64 39.59 -22.04
C ASP A 123 -6.09 40.08 -20.65
N PRO A 124 -5.55 39.52 -19.54
CA PRO A 124 -5.87 40.00 -18.20
C PRO A 124 -5.63 41.49 -17.97
N LEU A 125 -4.77 42.14 -18.77
CA LEU A 125 -4.54 43.59 -18.72
C LEU A 125 -5.69 44.39 -19.34
N ASP A 126 -6.40 43.80 -20.30
CA ASP A 126 -7.49 44.44 -21.04
C ASP A 126 -8.86 44.20 -20.38
N LEU A 127 -8.94 43.27 -19.41
CA LEU A 127 -10.15 43.05 -18.63
C LEU A 127 -10.40 44.22 -17.68
N LEU A 128 -11.65 44.71 -17.68
CA LEU A 128 -12.16 45.77 -16.78
C LEU A 128 -12.36 45.24 -15.35
N LEU A 129 -11.28 44.74 -14.73
CA LEU A 129 -11.20 44.18 -13.39
C LEU A 129 -9.85 44.54 -12.75
N PRO A 130 -9.73 44.48 -11.41
CA PRO A 130 -8.44 44.53 -10.75
C PRO A 130 -7.48 43.48 -11.32
N ARG A 131 -6.25 43.88 -11.63
CA ARG A 131 -5.25 43.05 -12.32
C ARG A 131 -5.05 41.67 -11.66
N GLU A 132 -5.02 41.61 -10.34
CA GLU A 132 -4.85 40.34 -9.62
C GLU A 132 -6.04 39.40 -9.84
N GLU A 133 -7.26 39.94 -9.82
CA GLU A 133 -8.49 39.17 -9.99
C GLU A 133 -8.68 38.73 -11.44
N ALA A 134 -8.32 39.58 -12.41
CA ALA A 134 -8.32 39.22 -13.83
C ALA A 134 -7.38 38.03 -14.11
N ILE A 135 -6.17 38.04 -13.54
CA ILE A 135 -5.21 36.93 -13.68
C ILE A 135 -5.75 35.66 -12.99
N ARG A 136 -6.31 35.76 -11.78
CA ARG A 136 -6.90 34.62 -11.05
C ARG A 136 -8.09 34.02 -11.79
N LEU A 137 -8.98 34.86 -12.32
CA LEU A 137 -10.15 34.44 -13.08
C LEU A 137 -9.73 33.73 -14.38
N SER A 138 -8.81 34.32 -15.15
CA SER A 138 -8.25 33.70 -16.36
C SER A 138 -7.57 32.36 -16.03
N THR A 139 -6.83 32.30 -14.92
CA THR A 139 -6.19 31.06 -14.46
C THR A 139 -7.21 29.97 -14.13
N GLU A 140 -8.27 30.29 -13.37
CA GLU A 140 -9.32 29.31 -13.05
C GLU A 140 -10.13 28.92 -14.30
N ALA A 141 -10.29 29.81 -15.28
CA ALA A 141 -10.90 29.48 -16.57
C ALA A 141 -10.06 28.46 -17.36
N PHE A 142 -8.74 28.65 -17.46
CA PHE A 142 -7.84 27.66 -18.05
C PHE A 142 -7.87 26.33 -17.29
N ARG A 143 -7.90 26.37 -15.96
CA ARG A 143 -8.00 25.16 -15.14
C ARG A 143 -9.34 24.43 -15.33
N LEU A 144 -10.46 25.14 -15.48
CA LEU A 144 -11.76 24.55 -15.82
C LEU A 144 -11.72 23.91 -17.20
N TRP A 145 -11.14 24.60 -18.19
CA TRP A 145 -10.99 24.04 -19.53
C TRP A 145 -10.07 22.82 -19.55
N ALA A 146 -8.99 22.82 -18.78
CA ALA A 146 -8.12 21.66 -18.60
C ALA A 146 -8.88 20.45 -18.04
N VAL A 147 -9.76 20.66 -17.04
CA VAL A 147 -10.63 19.58 -16.52
C VAL A 147 -11.59 19.06 -17.60
N ALA A 148 -12.21 19.94 -18.39
CA ALA A 148 -13.08 19.54 -19.49
C ALA A 148 -12.33 18.75 -20.57
N ALA A 149 -11.17 19.24 -21.00
CA ALA A 149 -10.30 18.56 -21.96
C ALA A 149 -9.80 17.21 -21.42
N GLY A 150 -9.56 17.10 -20.11
CA GLY A 150 -9.22 15.85 -19.44
C GLY A 150 -10.33 14.78 -19.50
N TYR A 151 -11.58 15.16 -19.77
CA TYR A 151 -12.68 14.23 -20.09
C TYR A 151 -12.93 14.05 -21.60
N GLY A 152 -12.11 14.67 -22.45
CA GLY A 152 -12.33 14.73 -23.90
C GLY A 152 -13.45 15.69 -24.32
N GLN A 153 -13.83 16.66 -23.47
CA GLN A 153 -14.90 17.62 -23.73
C GLN A 153 -14.35 19.03 -24.00
N ALA A 154 -15.13 19.86 -24.71
CA ALA A 154 -14.77 21.23 -25.07
C ALA A 154 -13.42 21.37 -25.79
N CYS A 155 -12.92 20.31 -26.43
CA CYS A 155 -11.69 20.37 -27.24
C CYS A 155 -11.90 21.15 -28.55
N ASP A 156 -13.14 21.33 -29.00
CA ASP A 156 -13.47 22.16 -30.16
C ASP A 156 -13.11 23.64 -29.97
N LEU A 157 -13.18 24.15 -28.74
CA LEU A 157 -12.68 25.50 -28.39
C LEU A 157 -11.19 25.71 -28.72
N TYR A 158 -10.41 24.63 -28.82
CA TYR A 158 -8.98 24.73 -29.13
C TYR A 158 -8.77 25.34 -30.52
N ARG A 159 -9.63 24.99 -31.48
CA ARG A 159 -9.54 25.51 -32.85
C ARG A 159 -9.82 27.01 -32.89
N ASP A 160 -10.83 27.45 -32.14
CA ASP A 160 -11.25 28.85 -32.09
C ASP A 160 -10.22 29.72 -31.36
N LEU A 161 -9.61 29.19 -30.30
CA LEU A 161 -8.69 29.93 -29.42
C LEU A 161 -7.20 29.68 -29.74
N TYR A 162 -6.87 28.92 -30.79
CA TYR A 162 -5.49 28.60 -31.16
C TYR A 162 -4.58 29.85 -31.29
N PRO A 163 -4.99 30.94 -31.96
CA PRO A 163 -4.14 32.14 -32.07
C PRO A 163 -3.81 32.77 -30.72
N VAL A 164 -4.78 32.76 -29.79
CA VAL A 164 -4.61 33.27 -28.43
C VAL A 164 -3.62 32.39 -27.66
N LEU A 165 -3.75 31.07 -27.75
CA LEU A 165 -2.85 30.12 -27.11
C LEU A 165 -1.41 30.25 -27.61
N VAL A 166 -1.20 30.41 -28.92
CA VAL A 166 0.15 30.61 -29.50
C VAL A 166 0.77 31.92 -29.03
N ARG A 167 -0.01 33.02 -28.99
CA ARG A 167 0.46 34.30 -28.45
C ARG A 167 0.89 34.19 -27.00
N ILE A 168 0.11 33.48 -26.18
CA ILE A 168 0.48 33.21 -24.78
C ILE A 168 1.78 32.40 -24.71
N LEU A 169 1.91 31.31 -25.47
CA LEU A 169 3.12 30.48 -25.50
C LEU A 169 4.37 31.27 -25.90
N GLN A 170 4.26 32.18 -26.86
CA GLN A 170 5.35 33.04 -27.31
C GLN A 170 5.80 34.03 -26.23
N SER A 171 4.89 34.48 -25.35
CA SER A 171 5.21 35.37 -24.22
C SER A 171 5.80 34.66 -22.99
N LEU A 172 5.69 33.32 -22.88
CA LEU A 172 6.15 32.59 -21.71
C LEU A 172 7.65 32.74 -21.39
N PRO A 173 8.57 32.75 -22.38
CA PRO A 173 9.99 32.98 -22.11
C PRO A 173 10.28 34.35 -21.47
N GLU A 174 9.43 35.35 -21.68
CA GLU A 174 9.59 36.70 -21.09
C GLU A 174 9.37 36.68 -19.58
N LEU A 175 8.71 35.66 -19.02
CA LEU A 175 8.55 35.50 -17.58
C LEU A 175 9.90 35.42 -16.85
N LEU A 176 10.94 34.89 -17.50
CA LEU A 176 12.30 34.82 -16.94
C LEU A 176 12.84 36.20 -16.54
N SER A 177 12.65 37.22 -17.39
CA SER A 177 13.17 38.56 -17.11
C SER A 177 12.44 39.25 -15.95
N THR A 178 11.18 38.89 -15.73
CA THR A 178 10.33 39.45 -14.65
C THR A 178 10.50 38.74 -13.30
N CYS A 179 11.16 37.58 -13.26
CA CYS A 179 11.35 36.80 -12.03
C CYS A 179 12.45 37.32 -11.12
N CYS A 180 13.26 38.29 -11.55
CA CYS A 180 14.34 38.86 -10.75
C CYS A 180 13.87 39.71 -9.54
N GLY A 181 12.56 39.99 -9.41
CA GLY A 181 11.98 40.68 -8.25
C GLY A 181 10.87 39.86 -7.59
N LYS A 182 10.90 39.72 -6.25
CA LYS A 182 9.83 39.06 -5.46
C LYS A 182 8.55 39.90 -5.53
N SER A 183 7.74 39.68 -6.57
CA SER A 183 6.42 40.29 -6.70
C SER A 183 5.33 39.21 -6.67
N PRO A 184 4.24 39.41 -5.91
CA PRO A 184 3.11 38.45 -5.89
C PRO A 184 2.48 38.29 -7.28
N MET A 185 2.66 39.27 -8.17
CA MET A 185 2.19 39.20 -9.56
C MET A 185 2.95 38.16 -10.39
N THR A 186 4.24 37.97 -10.13
CA THR A 186 5.06 36.95 -10.81
C THR A 186 4.57 35.55 -10.47
N GLU A 187 4.19 35.29 -9.22
CA GLU A 187 3.65 33.98 -8.83
C GLU A 187 2.30 33.69 -9.52
N LEU A 188 1.41 34.69 -9.59
CA LEU A 188 0.13 34.56 -10.29
C LEU A 188 0.31 34.33 -11.80
N SER A 189 1.27 35.00 -12.44
CA SER A 189 1.55 34.79 -13.86
C SER A 189 2.13 33.40 -14.15
N VAL A 190 3.01 32.89 -13.29
CA VAL A 190 3.51 31.51 -13.36
C VAL A 190 2.38 30.49 -13.16
N GLN A 191 1.45 30.73 -12.24
CA GLN A 191 0.28 29.87 -12.05
C GLN A 191 -0.64 29.85 -13.28
N ARG A 192 -0.83 31.00 -13.93
CA ARG A 192 -1.57 31.11 -15.21
C ARG A 192 -0.87 30.32 -16.32
N ALA A 193 0.44 30.52 -16.49
CA ALA A 193 1.24 29.77 -17.46
C ALA A 193 1.15 28.25 -17.23
N THR A 194 1.27 27.82 -15.98
CA THR A 194 1.15 26.41 -15.58
C THR A 194 -0.23 25.85 -15.96
N ALA A 195 -1.31 26.61 -15.76
CA ALA A 195 -2.66 26.21 -16.15
C ALA A 195 -2.82 26.07 -17.67
N VAL A 196 -2.22 26.97 -18.46
CA VAL A 196 -2.22 26.90 -19.93
C VAL A 196 -1.48 25.65 -20.40
N VAL A 197 -0.29 25.38 -19.88
CA VAL A 197 0.47 24.16 -20.25
C VAL A 197 -0.31 22.91 -19.85
N THR A 198 -0.94 22.89 -18.67
CA THR A 198 -1.77 21.76 -18.21
C THR A 198 -2.97 21.50 -19.13
N LEU A 199 -3.62 22.55 -19.63
CA LEU A 199 -4.65 22.42 -20.67
C LEU A 199 -4.06 21.77 -21.93
N LEU A 200 -2.91 22.25 -22.40
CA LEU A 200 -2.27 21.70 -23.61
C LEU A 200 -1.90 20.22 -23.45
N ILE A 201 -1.50 19.78 -22.25
CA ILE A 201 -1.28 18.36 -21.93
C ILE A 201 -2.55 17.54 -22.18
N HIS A 202 -3.71 18.01 -21.71
CA HIS A 202 -4.95 17.27 -21.92
C HIS A 202 -5.43 17.32 -23.37
N VAL A 203 -5.26 18.46 -24.06
CA VAL A 203 -5.59 18.58 -25.49
C VAL A 203 -4.71 17.65 -26.33
N THR A 204 -3.39 17.58 -26.09
CA THR A 204 -2.49 16.66 -26.80
C THR A 204 -2.88 15.20 -26.55
N GLN A 205 -3.22 14.83 -25.30
CA GLN A 205 -3.72 13.49 -24.98
C GLN A 205 -4.99 13.16 -25.76
N THR A 206 -5.97 14.07 -25.79
CA THR A 206 -7.21 13.83 -26.55
C THR A 206 -6.93 13.64 -28.03
N ALA A 207 -6.05 14.46 -28.62
CA ALA A 207 -5.70 14.38 -30.03
C ALA A 207 -4.92 13.10 -30.38
N GLY A 208 -4.14 12.56 -29.44
CA GLY A 208 -3.39 11.30 -29.62
C GLY A 208 -4.29 10.07 -29.78
N TYR A 209 -5.49 10.07 -29.21
CA TYR A 209 -6.41 8.92 -29.31
C TYR A 209 -7.35 8.99 -30.52
N THR A 210 -7.31 10.06 -31.31
CA THR A 210 -8.19 10.23 -32.47
C THR A 210 -8.04 9.09 -33.47
N ALA A 211 -6.79 8.69 -33.78
CA ALA A 211 -6.51 7.61 -34.72
C ALA A 211 -6.97 6.24 -34.18
N GLU A 212 -6.75 5.96 -32.89
CA GLU A 212 -7.18 4.71 -32.25
C GLU A 212 -8.71 4.58 -32.25
N LEU A 213 -9.43 5.66 -31.90
CA LEU A 213 -10.90 5.66 -31.87
C LEU A 213 -11.50 5.56 -33.28
N GLN A 214 -10.90 6.20 -34.28
CA GLN A 214 -11.30 6.04 -35.68
C GLN A 214 -11.09 4.60 -36.18
N ALA A 215 -9.96 3.97 -35.82
CA ALA A 215 -9.70 2.58 -36.16
C ALA A 215 -10.75 1.64 -35.53
N LYS A 216 -11.08 1.82 -34.24
CA LYS A 216 -12.12 1.05 -33.55
C LYS A 216 -13.51 1.19 -34.17
N LEU A 217 -13.86 2.39 -34.66
CA LEU A 217 -15.11 2.62 -35.38
C LEU A 217 -15.16 1.92 -36.73
N SER A 218 -14.01 1.75 -37.39
CA SER A 218 -13.90 1.08 -38.69
C SER A 218 -13.86 -0.46 -38.61
N SER A 219 -13.54 -1.05 -37.45
CA SER A 219 -13.25 -2.50 -37.30
C SER A 219 -14.41 -3.39 -36.82
N ASN A 220 -15.67 -2.91 -36.85
CA ASN A 220 -16.80 -3.60 -36.21
C ASN A 220 -17.04 -5.07 -36.64
N SER A 221 -16.83 -5.99 -35.69
CA SER A 221 -17.76 -7.08 -35.38
C SER A 221 -17.73 -7.36 -33.87
N SER A 222 -18.92 -7.45 -33.25
CA SER A 222 -19.26 -7.76 -31.85
C SER A 222 -19.46 -6.62 -30.81
N GLU A 223 -20.74 -6.49 -30.49
CA GLU A 223 -21.56 -6.02 -29.36
C GLU A 223 -20.99 -5.35 -28.08
N ASP A 224 -21.83 -4.44 -27.55
CA ASP A 224 -22.00 -4.00 -26.14
C ASP A 224 -21.03 -3.02 -25.47
N THR A 225 -20.18 -2.30 -26.20
CA THR A 225 -19.46 -1.14 -25.60
C THR A 225 -19.98 0.19 -26.16
N GLU A 226 -20.36 1.13 -25.27
CA GLU A 226 -20.73 2.52 -25.64
C GLU A 226 -19.68 3.10 -26.61
N GLN A 227 -20.06 3.29 -27.88
CA GLN A 227 -19.15 3.80 -28.92
C GLN A 227 -18.89 5.29 -28.67
N VAL A 228 -17.66 5.63 -28.29
CA VAL A 228 -17.25 7.03 -28.09
C VAL A 228 -16.83 7.64 -29.44
N PRO A 229 -17.42 8.78 -29.86
CA PRO A 229 -17.03 9.45 -31.10
C PRO A 229 -15.59 9.99 -31.02
N PRO A 230 -14.88 10.10 -32.15
CA PRO A 230 -13.54 10.65 -32.17
C PRO A 230 -13.57 12.13 -31.78
N PRO A 231 -12.56 12.63 -31.05
CA PRO A 231 -12.54 14.01 -30.59
C PRO A 231 -12.36 14.98 -31.77
N PRO A 232 -12.79 16.25 -31.61
CA PRO A 232 -12.80 17.25 -32.69
C PRO A 232 -11.41 17.81 -33.05
N VAL A 233 -10.35 17.39 -32.34
CA VAL A 233 -8.97 17.86 -32.53
C VAL A 233 -8.13 16.72 -33.10
N ALA A 234 -7.40 17.01 -34.17
CA ALA A 234 -6.50 16.06 -34.82
C ALA A 234 -5.05 16.24 -34.36
N TRP A 235 -4.26 15.17 -34.36
CA TRP A 235 -2.84 15.19 -33.97
C TRP A 235 -2.02 16.27 -34.69
N ASN A 236 -2.23 16.43 -36.01
CA ASN A 236 -1.53 17.41 -36.85
C ASN A 236 -1.73 18.87 -36.40
N GLN A 237 -2.84 19.17 -35.71
CA GLN A 237 -3.11 20.51 -35.21
C GLN A 237 -2.29 20.84 -33.95
N VAL A 238 -1.88 19.82 -33.21
CA VAL A 238 -1.24 19.97 -31.89
C VAL A 238 0.27 19.70 -31.95
N SER A 239 0.74 18.91 -32.93
CA SER A 239 2.17 18.60 -33.09
C SER A 239 3.07 19.83 -33.21
N GLY A 240 2.57 20.91 -33.82
CA GLY A 240 3.29 22.18 -33.98
C GLY A 240 3.57 22.95 -32.69
N LEU A 241 3.00 22.55 -31.54
CA LEU A 241 3.23 23.22 -30.26
C LEU A 241 4.54 22.81 -29.56
N GLN A 242 5.09 21.64 -29.92
CA GLN A 242 6.25 21.06 -29.25
C GLN A 242 7.50 21.98 -29.25
N PRO A 243 7.88 22.67 -30.36
CA PRO A 243 9.09 23.48 -30.39
C PRO A 243 9.06 24.68 -29.44
N PHE A 244 7.89 25.30 -29.25
CA PHE A 244 7.70 26.43 -28.33
C PHE A 244 7.97 26.01 -26.88
N ILE A 245 7.47 24.83 -26.50
CA ILE A 245 7.60 24.29 -25.14
C ILE A 245 9.02 23.81 -24.89
N GLU A 246 9.65 23.10 -25.85
CA GLU A 246 11.03 22.65 -25.71
C GLU A 246 12.02 23.83 -25.61
N THR A 247 11.86 24.84 -26.47
CA THR A 247 12.72 26.04 -26.44
C THR A 247 12.56 26.80 -25.13
N SER A 248 11.32 26.93 -24.63
CA SER A 248 11.05 27.54 -23.34
C SER A 248 11.73 26.74 -22.23
N LEU A 249 11.52 25.43 -22.18
CA LEU A 249 12.12 24.54 -21.18
C LEU A 249 13.65 24.68 -21.15
N LYS A 250 14.32 24.65 -22.32
CA LYS A 250 15.77 24.85 -22.44
C LYS A 250 16.23 26.14 -21.75
N LYS A 251 15.52 27.26 -21.94
CA LYS A 251 15.83 28.54 -21.28
C LYS A 251 15.60 28.48 -19.77
N PHE A 252 14.48 27.92 -19.31
CA PHE A 252 14.17 27.83 -17.88
C PHE A 252 15.14 26.90 -17.12
N LEU A 253 15.64 25.84 -17.76
CA LEU A 253 16.61 24.93 -17.14
C LEU A 253 18.00 25.55 -16.95
N GLN A 254 18.35 26.61 -17.69
CA GLN A 254 19.62 27.34 -17.49
C GLN A 254 19.66 28.07 -16.13
N GLU A 255 18.50 28.48 -15.61
CA GLU A 255 18.36 29.21 -14.35
C GLU A 255 18.27 28.30 -13.10
N ILE A 256 18.38 26.97 -13.25
CA ILE A 256 18.22 26.02 -12.13
C ILE A 256 19.25 26.22 -11.00
N SER A 257 20.40 26.83 -11.33
CA SER A 257 21.45 27.14 -10.37
C SER A 257 21.06 28.25 -9.38
N GLN A 258 20.08 29.10 -9.74
CA GLN A 258 19.59 30.18 -8.89
C GLN A 258 18.38 29.71 -8.08
N THR A 259 18.58 29.48 -6.77
CA THR A 259 17.56 28.82 -5.94
C THR A 259 16.24 29.60 -5.81
N GLU A 260 16.27 30.93 -5.69
CA GLU A 260 15.06 31.73 -5.48
C GLU A 260 14.17 31.82 -6.73
N THR A 261 14.77 32.02 -7.91
CA THR A 261 14.07 32.05 -9.19
C THR A 261 13.56 30.65 -9.54
N TRP A 262 14.37 29.61 -9.32
CA TRP A 262 13.97 28.23 -9.50
C TRP A 262 12.73 27.85 -8.69
N GLN A 263 12.66 28.18 -7.40
CA GLN A 263 11.50 27.85 -6.56
C GLN A 263 10.19 28.44 -7.13
N THR A 264 10.25 29.66 -7.67
CA THR A 264 9.08 30.30 -8.28
C THR A 264 8.70 29.63 -9.60
N LEU A 265 9.68 29.23 -10.40
CA LEU A 265 9.50 28.66 -11.74
C LEU A 265 9.27 27.14 -11.76
N GLN A 266 9.58 26.45 -10.65
CA GLN A 266 9.52 25.00 -10.52
C GLN A 266 8.17 24.38 -10.97
N PRO A 267 6.99 24.94 -10.62
CA PRO A 267 5.71 24.37 -11.06
C PRO A 267 5.57 24.37 -12.59
N LEU A 268 6.00 25.46 -13.24
CA LEU A 268 5.92 25.61 -14.69
C LEU A 268 6.90 24.67 -15.40
N THR A 269 8.15 24.61 -14.94
CA THR A 269 9.15 23.68 -15.51
C THR A 269 8.73 22.23 -15.34
N THR A 270 8.14 21.88 -14.21
CA THR A 270 7.55 20.55 -13.97
C THR A 270 6.46 20.24 -15.00
N THR A 271 5.54 21.17 -15.28
CA THR A 271 4.50 20.95 -16.29
C THR A 271 5.04 20.83 -17.72
N TYR A 272 6.10 21.55 -18.09
CA TYR A 272 6.74 21.36 -19.40
C TYR A 272 7.33 19.96 -19.55
N VAL A 273 7.99 19.43 -18.51
CA VAL A 273 8.55 18.07 -18.53
C VAL A 273 7.43 17.02 -18.65
N ILE A 274 6.32 17.19 -17.93
CA ILE A 274 5.14 16.31 -18.07
C ILE A 274 4.57 16.39 -19.49
N TYR A 275 4.45 17.60 -20.05
CA TYR A 275 3.99 17.80 -21.42
C TYR A 275 4.84 17.03 -22.43
N LEU A 276 6.17 17.11 -22.34
CA LEU A 276 7.05 16.35 -23.24
C LEU A 276 6.84 14.84 -23.08
N GLY A 277 6.73 14.35 -21.84
CA GLY A 277 6.51 12.92 -21.60
C GLY A 277 5.21 12.41 -22.23
N VAL A 278 4.14 13.18 -22.08
CA VAL A 278 2.83 12.91 -22.68
C VAL A 278 2.88 13.04 -24.21
N TYR A 279 3.54 14.07 -24.73
CA TYR A 279 3.68 14.31 -26.16
C TYR A 279 4.37 13.13 -26.85
N TYR A 280 5.54 12.70 -26.37
CA TYR A 280 6.27 11.60 -27.01
C TYR A 280 5.56 10.25 -26.85
N SER A 281 4.86 10.02 -25.73
CA SER A 281 4.03 8.82 -25.55
C SER A 281 2.87 8.76 -26.55
N ALA A 282 2.21 9.89 -26.81
CA ALA A 282 1.14 9.96 -27.82
C ALA A 282 1.70 9.93 -29.26
N CYS A 283 2.84 10.58 -29.49
CA CYS A 283 3.52 10.68 -30.79
C CYS A 283 3.92 9.31 -31.33
N SER A 284 4.50 8.45 -30.48
CA SER A 284 4.94 7.11 -30.86
C SER A 284 3.80 6.16 -31.26
N GLN A 285 2.56 6.48 -30.86
CA GLN A 285 1.36 5.72 -31.18
C GLN A 285 0.67 6.20 -32.46
N GLN A 286 1.10 7.32 -33.05
CA GLN A 286 0.42 7.87 -34.23
C GLN A 286 0.86 7.20 -35.53
N PRO A 287 -0.09 6.84 -36.42
CA PRO A 287 0.24 6.27 -37.73
C PRO A 287 0.86 7.30 -38.69
N SER A 288 0.65 8.60 -38.44
CA SER A 288 1.11 9.68 -39.32
C SER A 288 2.57 10.09 -39.09
N VAL A 289 3.20 9.61 -38.02
CA VAL A 289 4.57 10.00 -37.64
C VAL A 289 5.53 8.88 -38.04
N ASN A 290 6.63 9.23 -38.70
CA ASN A 290 7.70 8.29 -38.97
C ASN A 290 8.39 7.89 -37.64
N PRO A 291 8.43 6.59 -37.28
CA PRO A 291 9.10 6.15 -36.06
C PRO A 291 10.57 6.56 -35.98
N ILE A 292 11.28 6.62 -37.11
CA ILE A 292 12.71 6.97 -37.14
C ILE A 292 12.91 8.41 -36.68
N ASP A 293 12.18 9.35 -37.26
CA ASP A 293 12.24 10.77 -36.90
C ASP A 293 11.92 10.98 -35.41
N CYS A 294 10.95 10.23 -34.88
CA CYS A 294 10.63 10.28 -33.46
C CYS A 294 11.79 9.77 -32.58
N LEU A 295 12.52 8.75 -33.00
CA LEU A 295 13.69 8.25 -32.27
C LEU A 295 14.84 9.26 -32.32
N GLU A 296 15.14 9.86 -33.47
CA GLU A 296 16.18 10.89 -33.63
C GLU A 296 15.89 12.11 -32.74
N GLU A 297 14.62 12.54 -32.69
CA GLU A 297 14.17 13.62 -31.81
C GLU A 297 14.36 13.28 -30.32
N LEU A 298 14.12 12.03 -29.92
CA LEU A 298 14.36 11.56 -28.56
C LEU A 298 15.86 11.49 -28.22
N GLU A 299 16.69 11.10 -29.18
CA GLU A 299 18.15 11.12 -29.03
C GLU A 299 18.67 12.55 -28.84
N ARG A 300 18.17 13.49 -29.65
CA ARG A 300 18.49 14.92 -29.54
C ARG A 300 18.05 15.50 -28.19
N LEU A 301 16.82 15.24 -27.77
CA LEU A 301 16.34 15.70 -26.46
C LEU A 301 17.19 15.15 -25.31
N THR A 302 17.58 13.87 -25.41
CA THR A 302 18.42 13.20 -24.42
C THR A 302 19.81 13.84 -24.35
N SER A 303 20.46 14.07 -25.50
CA SER A 303 21.82 14.61 -25.57
C SER A 303 21.90 16.10 -25.27
N GLU A 304 20.95 16.90 -25.77
CA GLU A 304 20.98 18.36 -25.65
C GLU A 304 20.39 18.88 -24.33
N VAL A 305 19.41 18.19 -23.75
CA VAL A 305 18.65 18.69 -22.58
C VAL A 305 18.84 17.81 -21.35
N LEU A 306 18.50 16.52 -21.45
CA LEU A 306 18.37 15.67 -20.26
C LEU A 306 19.71 15.24 -19.68
N GLN A 307 20.69 14.85 -20.50
CA GLN A 307 22.00 14.45 -20.02
C GLN A 307 22.80 15.63 -19.39
N PRO A 308 22.82 16.83 -20.00
CA PRO A 308 23.38 18.02 -19.33
C PRO A 308 22.67 18.34 -18.02
N LEU A 309 21.33 18.28 -17.99
CA LEU A 309 20.54 18.52 -16.78
C LEU A 309 20.91 17.55 -15.65
N LEU A 310 21.00 16.24 -15.95
CA LEU A 310 21.38 15.23 -14.95
C LEU A 310 22.81 15.41 -14.42
N SER A 311 23.69 16.10 -15.17
CA SER A 311 25.07 16.38 -14.77
C SER A 311 25.21 17.66 -13.94
N GLN A 312 24.14 18.47 -13.81
CA GLN A 312 24.20 19.74 -13.08
C GLN A 312 24.13 19.53 -11.56
N PRO A 313 24.95 20.24 -10.77
CA PRO A 313 25.00 20.07 -9.32
C PRO A 313 23.68 20.40 -8.62
N ALA A 314 22.84 21.26 -9.21
CA ALA A 314 21.51 21.57 -8.70
C ALA A 314 20.58 20.33 -8.69
N ILE A 315 20.70 19.44 -9.67
CA ILE A 315 19.92 18.19 -9.67
C ILE A 315 20.44 17.22 -8.60
N HIS A 316 21.76 17.13 -8.42
CA HIS A 316 22.35 16.33 -7.34
C HIS A 316 21.83 16.79 -5.96
N SER A 317 21.81 18.10 -5.70
CA SER A 317 21.29 18.63 -4.45
C SER A 317 19.79 18.36 -4.26
N MET A 318 19.00 18.36 -5.34
CA MET A 318 17.59 17.96 -5.28
C MET A 318 17.40 16.48 -4.88
N TRP A 319 18.25 15.57 -5.37
CA TRP A 319 18.23 14.16 -4.94
C TRP A 319 18.61 14.01 -3.46
N ASP A 320 19.57 14.80 -2.97
CA ASP A 320 19.95 14.81 -1.55
C ASP A 320 18.85 15.38 -0.65
N LEU A 321 18.04 16.31 -1.18
CA LEU A 321 16.88 16.89 -0.49
C LEU A 321 15.66 15.95 -0.39
N LEU A 322 15.64 14.79 -1.07
CA LEU A 322 14.52 13.83 -0.97
C LEU A 322 14.31 13.34 0.46
N ARG A 323 15.40 12.98 1.15
CA ARG A 323 15.34 12.47 2.53
C ARG A 323 14.81 13.50 3.52
N PRO A 324 15.36 14.73 3.62
CA PRO A 324 14.89 15.72 4.58
C PRO A 324 13.47 16.21 4.28
N CYS A 325 13.05 16.23 3.00
CA CYS A 325 11.71 16.69 2.62
C CYS A 325 10.64 15.58 2.60
N SER A 326 11.00 14.31 2.77
CA SER A 326 10.05 13.19 2.71
C SER A 326 9.18 13.08 3.95
N ALA A 327 7.89 12.85 3.76
CA ALA A 327 6.94 12.52 4.82
C ALA A 327 7.14 11.09 5.38
N LEU A 328 7.72 10.17 4.60
CA LEU A 328 8.10 8.82 5.07
C LEU A 328 9.35 8.86 5.96
N CYS A 329 10.38 9.61 5.54
CA CYS A 329 11.67 9.65 6.24
C CYS A 329 11.73 10.73 7.33
N ASN A 330 10.98 11.83 7.18
CA ASN A 330 10.94 12.96 8.11
C ASN A 330 9.55 13.65 8.15
N PRO A 331 8.58 13.10 8.91
CA PRO A 331 7.19 13.57 8.92
C PRO A 331 7.00 15.00 9.45
N LEU A 332 8.03 15.64 10.02
CA LEU A 332 7.97 16.98 10.60
C LEU A 332 8.42 18.10 9.64
N SER A 333 8.95 17.76 8.48
CA SER A 333 9.65 18.69 7.58
C SER A 333 8.78 19.38 6.54
N CYS A 334 7.55 18.92 6.32
CA CYS A 334 6.83 19.26 5.11
C CYS A 334 6.29 20.71 5.15
N SER A 335 6.55 21.45 4.07
CA SER A 335 6.10 22.84 3.88
C SER A 335 4.59 22.94 3.64
N PRO A 336 3.94 24.08 3.93
CA PRO A 336 2.55 24.32 3.53
C PRO A 336 2.39 24.31 2.00
N ALA A 337 1.31 23.70 1.50
CA ALA A 337 0.99 23.69 0.06
C ALA A 337 0.46 25.04 -0.41
N PRO A 338 0.79 25.49 -1.64
CA PRO A 338 -0.13 26.33 -2.39
C PRO A 338 -1.38 25.50 -2.76
N GLU A 339 -2.58 26.06 -2.58
CA GLU A 339 -3.88 25.38 -2.78
C GLU A 339 -4.09 24.81 -4.20
N LEU A 340 -3.55 23.64 -4.55
CA LEU A 340 -3.60 23.20 -5.95
C LEU A 340 -3.75 21.71 -6.27
N VAL A 341 -4.09 20.82 -5.32
CA VAL A 341 -4.46 19.45 -5.73
C VAL A 341 -5.94 19.41 -6.09
N PHE A 342 -6.23 19.26 -7.39
CA PHE A 342 -7.57 19.17 -8.00
C PHE A 342 -8.49 18.12 -7.36
N SER A 343 -7.91 17.18 -6.63
CA SER A 343 -8.53 15.91 -6.29
C SER A 343 -8.50 15.56 -4.79
N ILE A 344 -7.92 16.42 -3.93
CA ILE A 344 -7.88 16.18 -2.48
C ILE A 344 -9.06 16.90 -1.82
N ALA A 345 -9.83 16.16 -1.01
CA ALA A 345 -10.70 16.73 0.00
C ALA A 345 -9.83 17.42 1.06
N SER A 346 -9.55 18.71 0.88
CA SER A 346 -8.94 19.53 1.92
C SER A 346 -9.97 19.73 3.04
N LEU A 347 -10.03 18.80 3.99
CA LEU A 347 -10.74 18.95 5.27
C LEU A 347 -9.93 19.80 6.27
N SER A 348 -9.13 20.74 5.80
CA SER A 348 -8.57 21.76 6.66
C SER A 348 -9.68 22.74 7.02
N CYS A 349 -10.45 22.42 8.06
CA CYS A 349 -11.00 23.47 8.92
C CYS A 349 -9.80 24.34 9.33
N VAL A 350 -9.91 25.65 9.16
CA VAL A 350 -8.82 26.67 9.24
C VAL A 350 -8.29 26.86 10.68
N GLY A 351 -8.10 25.78 11.45
CA GLY A 351 -7.78 25.85 12.89
C GLY A 351 -6.94 24.69 13.43
N GLY A 352 -6.17 24.01 12.60
CA GLY A 352 -5.22 22.97 13.02
C GLY A 352 -3.91 23.10 12.25
N LYS A 353 -2.80 22.62 12.84
CA LYS A 353 -1.40 22.69 12.35
C LYS A 353 -1.28 22.75 10.82
N PRO A 354 -0.37 23.59 10.26
CA PRO A 354 -0.25 23.79 8.83
C PRO A 354 -0.10 22.44 8.10
N PRO A 355 -0.82 22.21 6.99
CA PRO A 355 -0.79 20.94 6.30
C PRO A 355 0.62 20.66 5.78
N LEU A 356 1.13 19.48 6.12
CA LEU A 356 2.33 18.89 5.54
C LEU A 356 2.13 18.80 4.01
N SER A 357 2.93 19.45 3.18
CA SER A 357 2.82 19.30 1.72
C SER A 357 4.17 19.10 1.03
N LEU A 358 4.24 17.99 0.31
CA LEU A 358 5.33 17.58 -0.57
C LEU A 358 5.23 18.20 -1.97
N VAL A 359 4.28 19.11 -2.19
CA VAL A 359 4.02 19.77 -3.49
C VAL A 359 4.43 21.25 -3.45
N GLY A 360 4.96 21.73 -2.33
CA GLY A 360 5.44 23.11 -2.21
C GLY A 360 6.64 23.38 -3.13
N SER A 361 6.83 24.66 -3.49
CA SER A 361 7.96 25.15 -4.32
C SER A 361 9.35 24.87 -3.73
N LYS A 362 9.43 24.43 -2.48
CA LYS A 362 10.65 24.05 -1.78
C LYS A 362 10.94 22.55 -1.82
N SER A 363 9.98 21.74 -2.29
CA SER A 363 10.09 20.29 -2.33
C SER A 363 10.64 19.82 -3.68
N PRO A 364 11.60 18.89 -3.72
CA PRO A 364 12.14 18.40 -5.00
C PRO A 364 11.22 17.37 -5.69
N PHE A 365 10.24 16.81 -4.96
CA PHE A 365 9.39 15.71 -5.43
C PHE A 365 8.64 15.97 -6.74
N PRO A 366 7.95 17.11 -6.95
CA PRO A 366 7.15 17.31 -8.17
C PRO A 366 8.01 17.26 -9.43
N PHE A 367 9.13 17.98 -9.43
CA PHE A 367 10.04 18.05 -10.57
C PHE A 367 10.75 16.72 -10.82
N LEU A 368 11.31 16.08 -9.79
CA LEU A 368 12.00 14.79 -9.95
C LEU A 368 11.04 13.68 -10.41
N THR A 369 9.79 13.67 -9.94
CA THR A 369 8.77 12.72 -10.41
C THR A 369 8.44 12.95 -11.88
N ALA A 370 8.29 14.20 -12.32
CA ALA A 370 8.07 14.53 -13.72
C ALA A 370 9.26 14.15 -14.61
N LEU A 371 10.49 14.41 -14.15
CA LEU A 371 11.71 14.00 -14.85
C LEU A 371 11.78 12.48 -15.02
N LEU A 372 11.51 11.73 -13.95
CA LEU A 372 11.46 10.27 -14.02
C LEU A 372 10.33 9.76 -14.91
N PHE A 373 9.17 10.43 -14.92
CA PHE A 373 8.08 10.10 -15.84
C PHE A 373 8.52 10.28 -17.31
N LEU A 374 9.17 11.39 -17.65
CA LEU A 374 9.72 11.60 -18.99
C LEU A 374 10.76 10.54 -19.35
N ILE A 375 11.75 10.30 -18.49
CA ILE A 375 12.79 9.27 -18.71
C ILE A 375 12.17 7.89 -18.91
N ASN A 376 11.14 7.54 -18.13
CA ASN A 376 10.42 6.29 -18.32
C ASN A 376 9.70 6.26 -19.68
N ASN A 377 9.02 7.31 -20.14
CA ASN A 377 8.42 7.27 -21.48
C ASN A 377 9.49 7.14 -22.58
N ILE A 378 10.61 7.84 -22.47
CA ILE A 378 11.72 7.75 -23.45
C ILE A 378 12.31 6.35 -23.50
N THR A 379 12.58 5.74 -22.35
CA THR A 379 13.17 4.37 -22.29
C THR A 379 12.19 3.28 -22.69
N ASP A 380 10.87 3.53 -22.63
CA ASP A 380 9.85 2.63 -23.16
C ASP A 380 9.88 2.60 -24.69
N ILE A 381 9.99 3.78 -25.31
CA ILE A 381 10.00 3.97 -26.77
C ILE A 381 11.36 3.56 -27.34
N HIS A 382 12.45 4.03 -26.74
CA HIS A 382 13.82 3.85 -27.24
C HIS A 382 14.69 3.07 -26.24
N LYS A 383 14.63 1.72 -26.33
CA LYS A 383 15.38 0.82 -25.44
C LYS A 383 16.89 1.08 -25.41
N GLY A 384 17.49 1.50 -26.54
CA GLY A 384 18.93 1.81 -26.63
C GLY A 384 19.41 2.98 -25.77
N LEU A 385 18.52 3.89 -25.33
CA LEU A 385 18.88 5.03 -24.48
C LEU A 385 18.91 4.68 -22.99
N THR A 386 18.44 3.49 -22.60
CA THR A 386 18.36 3.05 -21.20
C THR A 386 19.71 3.12 -20.48
N SER A 387 20.80 2.77 -21.16
CA SER A 387 22.15 2.82 -20.59
C SER A 387 22.62 4.24 -20.24
N LYS A 388 22.18 5.26 -20.98
CA LYS A 388 22.52 6.67 -20.72
C LYS A 388 21.91 7.21 -19.44
N TYR A 389 20.80 6.63 -18.98
CA TYR A 389 20.11 7.02 -17.75
C TYR A 389 20.54 6.20 -16.52
N SER A 390 21.54 5.34 -16.66
CA SER A 390 22.01 4.49 -15.57
C SER A 390 22.54 5.26 -14.36
N SER A 391 23.09 6.45 -14.59
CA SER A 391 23.56 7.37 -13.54
C SER A 391 22.48 7.77 -12.53
N VAL A 392 21.20 7.77 -12.94
CA VAL A 392 20.07 8.16 -12.07
C VAL A 392 19.93 7.25 -10.86
N LEU A 393 20.08 5.93 -11.04
CA LEU A 393 20.03 4.96 -9.93
C LEU A 393 21.29 4.99 -9.05
N GLY A 394 22.38 5.56 -9.59
CA GLY A 394 23.65 5.72 -8.89
C GLY A 394 23.68 6.89 -7.90
N PHE A 395 22.72 7.82 -7.96
CA PHE A 395 22.71 8.99 -7.07
C PHE A 395 22.58 8.58 -5.60
N ARG A 396 23.51 9.07 -4.77
CA ARG A 396 23.57 8.77 -3.33
C ARG A 396 22.30 9.18 -2.59
N GLY A 397 21.83 10.41 -2.78
CA GLY A 397 20.61 10.92 -2.13
C GLY A 397 19.37 10.05 -2.40
N LEU A 398 19.21 9.55 -3.64
CA LEU A 398 18.13 8.63 -3.99
C LEU A 398 18.28 7.29 -3.27
N ARG A 399 19.47 6.69 -3.26
CA ARG A 399 19.73 5.40 -2.59
C ARG A 399 19.49 5.51 -1.08
N ASP A 400 19.96 6.57 -0.45
CA ASP A 400 19.79 6.83 0.97
C ASP A 400 18.30 7.02 1.32
N TYR A 401 17.56 7.76 0.49
CA TYR A 401 16.10 7.89 0.58
C TYR A 401 15.40 6.52 0.50
N LEU A 402 15.68 5.74 -0.56
CA LEU A 402 15.07 4.44 -0.75
C LEU A 402 15.34 3.51 0.43
N HIS A 403 16.58 3.44 0.91
CA HIS A 403 16.98 2.59 2.03
C HIS A 403 16.22 2.91 3.32
N GLN A 404 16.01 4.20 3.65
CA GLN A 404 15.23 4.57 4.82
C GLN A 404 13.72 4.40 4.60
N SER A 405 13.23 4.62 3.38
CA SER A 405 11.79 4.61 3.07
C SER A 405 11.13 3.25 3.33
N TRP A 406 11.79 2.13 3.04
CA TRP A 406 11.20 0.80 3.24
C TRP A 406 11.37 0.29 4.68
N GLN A 407 12.37 0.78 5.41
CA GLN A 407 12.63 0.41 6.81
C GLN A 407 11.72 1.13 7.81
N THR A 408 11.33 2.35 7.47
CA THR A 408 10.36 3.13 8.24
C THR A 408 8.97 2.50 8.08
N GLY A 409 8.28 2.25 9.19
CA GLY A 409 6.88 1.80 9.17
C GLY A 409 5.96 2.83 8.50
N PRO A 410 4.72 2.46 8.12
CA PRO A 410 3.79 3.43 7.55
C PRO A 410 3.58 4.58 8.55
N PRO A 411 3.72 5.86 8.13
CA PRO A 411 3.58 6.98 9.04
C PRO A 411 2.12 7.08 9.53
N SER A 412 1.92 7.45 10.79
CA SER A 412 0.60 7.63 11.41
C SER A 412 -0.07 8.91 10.90
N VAL A 413 -0.54 8.88 9.66
CA VAL A 413 -1.12 10.01 8.94
C VAL A 413 -2.63 9.88 8.94
N THR A 414 -3.37 10.97 9.17
CA THR A 414 -4.84 10.94 9.05
C THR A 414 -5.25 10.52 7.63
N PRO A 415 -6.39 9.83 7.42
CA PRO A 415 -6.81 9.36 6.10
C PRO A 415 -6.83 10.45 5.02
N SER A 416 -7.18 11.69 5.38
CA SER A 416 -7.17 12.84 4.47
C SER A 416 -5.77 13.32 4.08
N SER A 417 -4.81 13.27 5.01
CA SER A 417 -3.41 13.62 4.73
C SER A 417 -2.62 12.48 4.10
N ALA A 418 -3.16 11.26 4.06
CA ALA A 418 -2.51 10.11 3.41
C ALA A 418 -2.26 10.39 1.91
N TRP A 419 -3.13 11.17 1.26
CA TRP A 419 -2.97 11.55 -0.15
C TRP A 419 -1.67 12.27 -0.48
N ILE A 420 -1.04 12.92 0.49
CA ILE A 420 0.27 13.57 0.31
C ILE A 420 1.32 12.52 -0.08
N LEU A 421 1.26 11.33 0.52
CA LEU A 421 2.17 10.22 0.26
C LEU A 421 2.06 9.66 -1.17
N ARG A 422 0.95 9.94 -1.87
CA ARG A 422 0.75 9.53 -3.27
C ARG A 422 1.89 10.01 -4.17
N HIS A 423 2.37 11.23 -3.96
CA HIS A 423 3.47 11.79 -4.75
C HIS A 423 4.78 11.02 -4.53
N GLU A 424 5.09 10.61 -3.30
CA GLU A 424 6.26 9.77 -3.01
C GLU A 424 6.12 8.37 -3.61
N TYR A 425 4.93 7.77 -3.50
CA TYR A 425 4.66 6.45 -4.07
C TYR A 425 4.81 6.43 -5.59
N HIS A 426 4.41 7.51 -6.28
CA HIS A 426 4.65 7.66 -7.72
C HIS A 426 6.15 7.78 -8.03
N LEU A 427 6.90 8.57 -7.26
CA LEU A 427 8.34 8.68 -7.44
C LEU A 427 9.02 7.32 -7.29
N GLN A 428 8.70 6.60 -6.20
CA GLN A 428 9.22 5.25 -5.96
C GLN A 428 8.87 4.30 -7.11
N TYR A 429 7.62 4.33 -7.58
CA TYR A 429 7.20 3.53 -8.73
C TYR A 429 8.02 3.83 -9.99
N PHE A 430 8.20 5.10 -10.37
CA PHE A 430 8.97 5.45 -11.56
C PHE A 430 10.45 5.09 -11.45
N VAL A 431 11.02 5.16 -10.24
CA VAL A 431 12.38 4.65 -9.99
C VAL A 431 12.43 3.14 -10.20
N LEU A 432 11.46 2.38 -9.68
CA LEU A 432 11.40 0.93 -9.86
C LEU A 432 11.15 0.53 -11.33
N ALA A 433 10.32 1.27 -12.05
CA ALA A 433 10.07 1.05 -13.48
C ALA A 433 11.34 1.23 -14.32
N LEU A 434 12.13 2.28 -14.02
CA LEU A 434 13.44 2.49 -14.64
C LEU A 434 14.41 1.34 -14.28
N ALA A 435 14.42 0.96 -13.00
CA ALA A 435 15.29 -0.10 -12.49
C ALA A 435 15.00 -1.46 -13.16
N ARG A 436 13.72 -1.78 -13.42
CA ARG A 436 13.31 -2.96 -14.19
C ARG A 436 13.88 -2.95 -15.60
N ARG A 437 13.81 -1.82 -16.31
CA ARG A 437 14.33 -1.73 -17.68
C ARG A 437 15.85 -1.88 -17.72
N MET A 438 16.53 -1.39 -16.69
CA MET A 438 17.98 -1.49 -16.54
C MET A 438 18.46 -2.90 -16.17
N ALA A 439 17.65 -3.67 -15.44
CA ALA A 439 18.01 -4.99 -14.95
C ALA A 439 18.40 -5.98 -16.08
N GLY A 440 17.78 -5.86 -17.25
CA GLY A 440 18.11 -6.66 -18.43
C GLY A 440 19.25 -6.10 -19.29
N THR A 441 19.64 -4.83 -19.13
CA THR A 441 20.60 -4.14 -20.03
C THR A 441 21.95 -3.85 -19.39
N CYS A 442 22.04 -3.77 -18.06
CA CYS A 442 23.25 -3.34 -17.33
C CYS A 442 23.85 -4.47 -16.47
N PRO A 443 25.14 -4.81 -16.64
CA PRO A 443 25.78 -5.92 -15.91
C PRO A 443 25.98 -5.65 -14.40
N ASP A 444 26.16 -4.40 -13.98
CA ASP A 444 26.45 -4.03 -12.58
C ASP A 444 25.21 -3.86 -11.70
N TYR A 445 24.01 -4.09 -12.25
CA TYR A 445 22.74 -3.81 -11.56
C TYR A 445 22.46 -4.70 -10.34
N THR A 446 23.14 -5.85 -10.23
CA THR A 446 22.95 -6.83 -9.15
C THR A 446 23.13 -6.26 -7.74
N GLN A 447 23.94 -5.21 -7.57
CA GLN A 447 24.16 -4.54 -6.30
C GLN A 447 22.93 -3.78 -5.78
N HIS A 448 22.05 -3.34 -6.68
CA HIS A 448 20.87 -2.53 -6.35
C HIS A 448 19.57 -3.35 -6.34
N ALA A 449 19.57 -4.52 -6.97
CA ALA A 449 18.43 -5.41 -7.13
C ALA A 449 17.68 -5.70 -5.81
N SER A 450 18.41 -6.03 -4.73
CA SER A 450 17.81 -6.37 -3.44
C SER A 450 17.12 -5.17 -2.78
N LEU A 451 17.71 -3.97 -2.86
CA LEU A 451 17.13 -2.74 -2.36
C LEU A 451 15.84 -2.40 -3.11
N HIS A 452 15.86 -2.45 -4.44
CA HIS A 452 14.69 -2.18 -5.26
C HIS A 452 13.56 -3.18 -5.00
N HIS A 453 13.89 -4.47 -4.82
CA HIS A 453 12.92 -5.48 -4.40
C HIS A 453 12.29 -5.13 -3.04
N CYS A 454 13.08 -4.78 -2.02
CA CYS A 454 12.55 -4.37 -0.71
C CYS A 454 11.58 -3.17 -0.81
N VAL A 455 11.92 -2.16 -1.62
CA VAL A 455 11.06 -0.99 -1.86
C VAL A 455 9.77 -1.39 -2.57
N ALA A 456 9.83 -2.26 -3.59
CA ALA A 456 8.65 -2.76 -4.29
C ALA A 456 7.68 -3.49 -3.32
N MET A 457 8.22 -4.34 -2.45
CA MET A 457 7.45 -5.06 -1.43
C MET A 457 6.79 -4.12 -0.42
N ALA A 458 7.52 -3.10 0.03
CA ALA A 458 7.00 -2.09 0.94
C ALA A 458 5.91 -1.22 0.25
N LEU A 459 6.13 -0.83 -1.01
CA LEU A 459 5.21 -0.03 -1.80
C LEU A 459 3.86 -0.72 -1.96
N LEU A 460 3.83 -2.03 -2.26
CA LEU A 460 2.58 -2.80 -2.40
C LEU A 460 1.65 -2.70 -1.18
N SER A 461 2.22 -2.68 0.04
CA SER A 461 1.45 -2.53 1.29
C SER A 461 0.98 -1.10 1.59
N ARG A 462 1.37 -0.12 0.77
CA ARG A 462 1.19 1.32 1.04
C ARG A 462 0.40 2.05 -0.05
N LEU A 463 0.25 1.48 -1.24
CA LEU A 463 -0.45 2.11 -2.35
C LEU A 463 -1.89 2.45 -1.96
N LEU A 464 -2.29 3.68 -2.26
CA LEU A 464 -3.62 4.22 -1.96
C LEU A 464 -4.63 3.89 -3.06
N PRO A 465 -5.94 3.87 -2.77
CA PRO A 465 -6.96 3.62 -3.77
C PRO A 465 -6.86 4.57 -4.98
N GLY A 466 -7.19 4.12 -6.18
CA GLY A 466 -6.95 4.85 -7.44
C GLY A 466 -5.55 4.65 -8.03
N SER A 467 -4.67 3.89 -7.37
CA SER A 467 -3.36 3.45 -7.88
C SER A 467 -3.28 1.93 -8.11
N GLU A 468 -4.43 1.28 -8.37
CA GLU A 468 -4.55 -0.17 -8.60
C GLU A 468 -3.71 -0.62 -9.79
N HIS A 469 -3.61 0.20 -10.83
CA HIS A 469 -2.75 -0.08 -11.99
C HIS A 469 -1.28 -0.19 -11.60
N LEU A 470 -0.80 0.68 -10.69
CA LEU A 470 0.58 0.59 -10.20
C LEU A 470 0.82 -0.68 -9.38
N ALA A 471 -0.14 -1.05 -8.51
CA ALA A 471 -0.05 -2.28 -7.74
C ALA A 471 0.03 -3.51 -8.65
N TYR A 472 -0.81 -3.54 -9.70
CA TYR A 472 -0.81 -4.60 -10.69
C TYR A 472 0.51 -4.68 -11.45
N GLN A 473 1.05 -3.56 -11.94
CA GLN A 473 2.36 -3.54 -12.63
C GLN A 473 3.51 -3.99 -11.72
N VAL A 474 3.52 -3.55 -10.45
CA VAL A 474 4.55 -3.98 -9.49
C VAL A 474 4.49 -5.48 -9.24
N LEU A 475 3.29 -6.07 -9.13
CA LEU A 475 3.16 -7.53 -9.02
C LEU A 475 3.58 -8.25 -10.31
N LEU A 476 3.18 -7.73 -11.46
CA LEU A 476 3.45 -8.36 -12.76
C LEU A 476 4.95 -8.43 -13.09
N ASP A 477 5.67 -7.34 -12.82
CA ASP A 477 6.97 -7.08 -13.41
C ASP A 477 8.14 -6.93 -12.43
N LEU A 478 7.86 -6.66 -11.14
CA LEU A 478 8.88 -6.38 -10.12
C LEU A 478 8.90 -7.42 -9.00
N ALA A 479 7.75 -7.76 -8.41
CA ALA A 479 7.68 -8.60 -7.23
C ALA A 479 8.21 -10.02 -7.47
N PHE A 480 7.80 -10.66 -8.58
CA PHE A 480 8.19 -12.05 -8.89
C PHE A 480 9.30 -12.13 -9.94
N ASN A 481 10.01 -11.03 -10.21
CA ASN A 481 11.04 -11.00 -11.25
C ASN A 481 12.37 -11.55 -10.72
N PRO A 482 12.95 -12.60 -11.35
CA PRO A 482 14.20 -13.22 -10.91
C PRO A 482 15.41 -12.27 -10.92
N GLU A 483 15.41 -11.22 -11.74
CA GLU A 483 16.50 -10.23 -11.80
C GLU A 483 16.63 -9.41 -10.50
N PHE A 484 15.52 -9.29 -9.75
CA PHE A 484 15.46 -8.58 -8.47
C PHE A 484 15.78 -9.49 -7.26
N LEU A 485 16.01 -10.78 -7.51
CA LEU A 485 16.31 -11.82 -6.53
C LEU A 485 17.67 -12.48 -6.83
N PRO A 486 18.78 -11.72 -6.78
CA PRO A 486 20.11 -12.25 -7.11
C PRO A 486 20.51 -13.43 -6.21
N GLU A 487 19.97 -13.52 -5.00
CA GLU A 487 20.21 -14.60 -4.04
C GLU A 487 19.84 -15.98 -4.59
N GLY A 488 18.82 -16.07 -5.45
CA GLY A 488 18.44 -17.33 -6.08
C GLY A 488 19.50 -17.90 -7.02
N LYS A 489 20.34 -17.04 -7.62
CA LYS A 489 21.45 -17.43 -8.50
C LYS A 489 22.81 -17.46 -7.79
N ALA A 490 22.97 -16.68 -6.72
CA ALA A 490 24.24 -16.43 -6.04
C ALA A 490 24.46 -17.27 -4.76
N GLY A 491 23.91 -18.47 -4.69
CA GLY A 491 24.16 -19.40 -3.57
C GLY A 491 23.27 -19.21 -2.33
N GLY A 492 22.15 -18.47 -2.44
CA GLY A 492 21.21 -18.25 -1.35
C GLY A 492 20.57 -19.53 -0.78
N PRO A 493 20.17 -20.51 -1.60
CA PRO A 493 19.70 -21.82 -1.14
C PRO A 493 20.73 -22.55 -0.26
N GLU A 494 21.99 -22.57 -0.68
CA GLU A 494 23.09 -23.20 0.03
C GLU A 494 23.34 -22.49 1.37
N ALA A 495 23.31 -21.15 1.38
CA ALA A 495 23.45 -20.36 2.60
C ALA A 495 22.35 -20.64 3.63
N ALA A 496 21.11 -20.90 3.18
CA ALA A 496 20.01 -21.27 4.07
C ALA A 496 20.25 -22.64 4.72
N ASP A 497 20.74 -23.62 3.97
CA ASP A 497 21.11 -24.93 4.50
C ASP A 497 22.26 -24.83 5.52
N PHE A 498 23.29 -24.03 5.22
CA PHE A 498 24.38 -23.76 6.17
C PHE A 498 23.88 -23.10 7.47
N SER A 499 22.96 -22.14 7.38
CA SER A 499 22.36 -21.50 8.55
C SER A 499 21.62 -22.51 9.44
N ASP A 500 20.86 -23.44 8.85
CA ASP A 500 20.14 -24.45 9.61
C ASP A 500 21.11 -25.43 10.30
N ILE A 501 22.20 -25.82 9.63
CA ILE A 501 23.25 -26.67 10.20
C ILE A 501 23.91 -25.98 11.40
N LEU A 502 24.20 -24.67 11.30
CA LEU A 502 24.78 -23.91 12.40
C LEU A 502 23.84 -23.82 13.62
N HIS A 503 22.53 -23.75 13.40
CA HIS A 503 21.53 -23.76 14.47
C HIS A 503 21.29 -25.16 15.06
N LEU A 504 21.51 -26.23 14.30
CA LEU A 504 21.49 -27.62 14.78
C LEU A 504 22.78 -28.01 15.55
N GLY A 505 23.81 -27.18 15.46
CA GLY A 505 25.18 -27.43 15.93
C GLY A 505 25.43 -27.47 17.44
N SER A 506 24.40 -27.46 18.30
CA SER A 506 24.59 -27.64 19.76
C SER A 506 24.04 -28.96 20.33
N SER A 507 23.30 -29.78 19.57
CA SER A 507 22.74 -31.04 20.11
C SER A 507 22.70 -32.25 19.15
N ALA A 508 23.04 -32.09 17.87
CA ALA A 508 23.01 -33.21 16.91
C ALA A 508 24.41 -33.62 16.45
N LYS A 509 25.13 -34.40 17.27
CA LYS A 509 26.22 -35.23 16.74
C LYS A 509 25.61 -36.24 15.78
N LEU A 510 26.08 -36.20 14.53
CA LEU A 510 25.87 -37.14 13.43
C LEU A 510 25.09 -38.41 13.79
N ALA A 511 23.85 -38.50 13.30
CA ALA A 511 23.17 -39.77 13.16
C ALA A 511 24.02 -40.70 12.28
N GLN A 512 24.44 -41.84 12.83
CA GLN A 512 25.12 -42.89 12.08
C GLN A 512 24.20 -43.46 10.98
N PRO A 513 24.75 -43.86 9.83
CA PRO A 513 23.96 -44.42 8.73
C PRO A 513 23.60 -45.88 9.08
N GLY A 514 22.35 -46.09 9.51
CA GLY A 514 21.89 -47.46 9.81
C GLY A 514 20.56 -47.62 10.54
N SER A 515 19.76 -46.56 10.73
CA SER A 515 18.45 -46.67 11.38
C SER A 515 17.32 -46.37 10.40
N ALA A 516 16.27 -47.21 10.43
CA ALA A 516 15.10 -47.23 9.55
C ALA A 516 14.18 -45.98 9.66
N ALA A 517 14.67 -44.86 10.22
CA ALA A 517 14.06 -43.54 10.16
C ALA A 517 14.24 -42.83 8.80
N ALA A 518 14.66 -43.57 7.77
CA ALA A 518 14.95 -43.11 6.41
C ALA A 518 13.70 -42.91 5.52
N PHE A 519 12.47 -43.00 6.06
CA PHE A 519 11.26 -43.04 5.22
C PHE A 519 10.65 -41.68 4.81
N PHE A 520 11.21 -40.56 5.26
CA PHE A 520 11.01 -39.27 4.59
C PHE A 520 12.34 -38.52 4.55
N SER A 521 12.99 -38.47 3.38
CA SER A 521 14.10 -37.54 3.16
C SER A 521 13.57 -36.12 3.39
N LYS A 522 13.81 -35.53 4.57
CA LYS A 522 13.44 -34.14 4.84
C LYS A 522 14.14 -33.27 3.79
N ALA A 523 13.37 -32.69 2.88
CA ALA A 523 13.91 -31.75 1.90
C ALA A 523 14.57 -30.61 2.69
N THR A 524 15.81 -30.29 2.35
CA THR A 524 16.53 -29.19 3.01
C THR A 524 15.86 -27.86 2.66
N ARG A 525 15.99 -26.85 3.53
CA ARG A 525 15.38 -25.53 3.30
C ARG A 525 15.87 -24.92 1.98
N GLY A 526 17.13 -25.11 1.64
CA GLY A 526 17.74 -24.74 0.38
C GLY A 526 17.09 -25.43 -0.83
N ALA A 527 16.79 -26.73 -0.75
CA ALA A 527 16.09 -27.43 -1.82
C ALA A 527 14.69 -26.83 -2.07
N LEU A 528 13.95 -26.53 -1.00
CA LEU A 528 12.63 -25.88 -1.07
C LEU A 528 12.72 -24.45 -1.64
N LEU A 529 13.75 -23.68 -1.26
CA LEU A 529 13.98 -22.35 -1.82
C LEU A 529 14.31 -22.40 -3.32
N ARG A 530 15.10 -23.38 -3.76
CA ARG A 530 15.43 -23.57 -5.17
C ARG A 530 14.19 -23.92 -6.00
N GLU A 531 13.34 -24.80 -5.50
CA GLU A 531 12.06 -25.13 -6.13
C GLU A 531 11.12 -23.91 -6.17
N SER A 532 11.00 -23.18 -5.06
CA SER A 532 10.20 -21.95 -4.99
C SER A 532 10.66 -20.90 -6.01
N TYR A 533 11.97 -20.75 -6.19
CA TYR A 533 12.55 -19.82 -7.14
C TYR A 533 12.27 -20.22 -8.61
N GLN A 534 12.25 -21.52 -8.92
CA GLN A 534 11.87 -22.00 -10.25
C GLN A 534 10.38 -21.76 -10.55
N ASN A 535 9.54 -21.84 -9.52
CA ASN A 535 8.09 -21.68 -9.64
C ASN A 535 7.58 -20.22 -9.60
N LEU A 536 8.47 -19.21 -9.58
CA LEU A 536 8.09 -17.79 -9.58
C LEU A 536 7.02 -17.39 -10.63
N PRO A 537 7.04 -17.90 -11.89
CA PRO A 537 6.00 -17.57 -12.86
C PRO A 537 4.59 -18.04 -12.45
N PHE A 538 4.49 -19.19 -11.77
CA PHE A 538 3.24 -19.75 -11.28
C PHE A 538 2.77 -19.05 -10.00
N ILE A 539 3.71 -18.67 -9.13
CA ILE A 539 3.42 -17.81 -7.98
C ILE A 539 2.83 -16.49 -8.50
N ARG A 540 3.44 -15.89 -9.53
CA ARG A 540 2.91 -14.67 -10.15
C ARG A 540 1.47 -14.84 -10.65
N SER A 541 1.18 -15.88 -11.43
CA SER A 541 -0.19 -16.09 -11.93
C SER A 541 -1.19 -16.31 -10.80
N CYS A 542 -0.78 -17.00 -9.73
CA CYS A 542 -1.58 -17.18 -8.52
C CYS A 542 -1.95 -15.85 -7.85
N TYR A 543 -1.00 -14.95 -7.63
CA TYR A 543 -1.32 -13.65 -7.01
C TYR A 543 -2.16 -12.76 -7.93
N LEU A 544 -1.90 -12.77 -9.24
CA LEU A 544 -2.66 -11.98 -10.21
C LEU A 544 -4.11 -12.46 -10.35
N SER A 545 -4.39 -13.76 -10.22
CA SER A 545 -5.78 -14.27 -10.28
C SER A 545 -6.67 -13.71 -9.17
N HIS A 546 -6.08 -13.37 -8.02
CA HIS A 546 -6.79 -12.75 -6.91
C HIS A 546 -7.13 -11.27 -7.14
N PHE A 547 -6.51 -10.62 -8.13
CA PHE A 547 -6.82 -9.24 -8.54
C PHE A 547 -8.02 -9.12 -9.48
N VAL A 548 -8.60 -10.23 -9.95
CA VAL A 548 -9.75 -10.23 -10.88
C VAL A 548 -10.97 -9.48 -10.29
N HIS A 549 -11.20 -9.55 -8.99
CA HIS A 549 -12.30 -8.79 -8.34
C HIS A 549 -12.09 -7.27 -8.39
N LEU A 550 -10.84 -6.81 -8.58
CA LEU A 550 -10.47 -5.41 -8.72
C LEU A 550 -10.39 -4.95 -10.18
N GLN A 551 -10.81 -5.77 -11.15
CA GLN A 551 -10.77 -5.43 -12.58
C GLN A 551 -11.42 -4.08 -12.93
N PRO A 552 -12.63 -3.72 -12.45
CA PRO A 552 -13.24 -2.43 -12.83
C PRO A 552 -12.48 -1.23 -12.26
N THR A 553 -11.92 -1.36 -11.05
CA THR A 553 -11.07 -0.34 -10.45
C THR A 553 -9.71 -0.25 -11.12
N LEU A 554 -9.16 -1.38 -11.56
CA LEU A 554 -7.92 -1.48 -12.33
C LEU A 554 -8.04 -0.74 -13.66
N MET A 555 -9.09 -1.04 -14.44
CA MET A 555 -9.36 -0.36 -15.72
C MET A 555 -9.52 1.17 -15.54
N ARG A 556 -10.17 1.60 -14.46
CA ARG A 556 -10.32 3.03 -14.14
C ARG A 556 -8.99 3.69 -13.78
N SER A 557 -8.18 3.04 -12.95
CA SER A 557 -6.85 3.52 -12.58
C SER A 557 -5.94 3.58 -13.81
N GLU A 558 -5.93 2.51 -14.63
CA GLU A 558 -5.16 2.43 -15.87
C GLU A 558 -5.51 3.56 -16.83
N ALA A 559 -6.81 3.81 -17.07
CA ALA A 559 -7.26 4.93 -17.89
C ALA A 559 -6.75 6.28 -17.38
N SER A 560 -6.71 6.48 -16.06
CA SER A 560 -6.18 7.70 -15.45
C SER A 560 -4.67 7.85 -15.60
N TYR A 561 -3.88 6.76 -15.48
CA TYR A 561 -2.42 6.82 -15.60
C TYR A 561 -1.95 6.95 -17.04
N GLN A 562 -2.60 6.25 -17.96
CA GLN A 562 -2.30 6.34 -19.40
C GLN A 562 -2.84 7.64 -20.01
N GLY A 563 -3.70 8.39 -19.31
CA GLY A 563 -4.29 9.61 -19.83
C GLY A 563 -5.36 9.36 -20.88
N ARG A 564 -6.07 8.23 -20.83
CA ARG A 564 -7.19 7.90 -21.73
C ARG A 564 -8.42 8.71 -21.34
N ASN A 565 -8.41 9.99 -21.69
CA ASN A 565 -9.38 11.01 -21.28
C ASN A 565 -10.84 10.59 -21.52
N TYR A 566 -11.11 9.82 -22.58
CA TYR A 566 -12.45 9.34 -22.92
C TYR A 566 -12.98 8.20 -22.01
N LEU A 567 -12.15 7.58 -21.16
CA LEU A 567 -12.58 6.55 -20.21
C LEU A 567 -12.67 7.08 -18.76
N ILE A 568 -12.19 8.30 -18.51
CA ILE A 568 -12.17 8.89 -17.18
C ILE A 568 -13.60 9.31 -16.81
N GLN A 569 -14.09 8.75 -15.71
CA GLN A 569 -15.44 9.04 -15.19
C GLN A 569 -15.45 10.19 -14.16
N SER A 570 -14.38 10.32 -13.38
CA SER A 570 -14.21 11.36 -12.35
C SER A 570 -12.72 11.64 -12.13
N MET A 571 -12.39 12.91 -11.93
CA MET A 571 -11.03 13.39 -11.57
C MET A 571 -10.83 13.53 -10.06
N LEU A 572 -11.89 13.34 -9.26
CA LEU A 572 -11.80 13.27 -7.79
C LEU A 572 -11.17 11.96 -7.35
N LEU A 573 -10.38 12.03 -6.27
CA LEU A 573 -9.81 10.84 -5.65
C LEU A 573 -10.88 10.04 -4.90
N PRO A 574 -10.75 8.71 -4.85
CA PRO A 574 -11.65 7.86 -4.05
C PRO A 574 -11.54 8.15 -2.54
N GLU A 575 -12.45 7.60 -1.74
CA GLU A 575 -12.37 7.70 -0.29
C GLU A 575 -11.22 6.82 0.27
N VAL A 576 -10.37 7.37 1.14
CA VAL A 576 -9.28 6.60 1.78
C VAL A 576 -9.84 5.80 2.93
N ARG A 577 -10.06 4.50 2.71
CA ARG A 577 -10.39 3.54 3.78
C ARG A 577 -9.19 2.75 4.29
N GLY A 578 -8.07 2.83 3.56
CA GLY A 578 -6.83 2.09 3.80
C GLY A 578 -6.04 1.91 2.50
N PRO A 579 -4.88 1.23 2.54
CA PRO A 579 -4.16 0.83 1.34
C PRO A 579 -4.97 -0.18 0.49
N ILE A 580 -4.64 -0.31 -0.79
CA ILE A 580 -5.29 -1.24 -1.72
C ILE A 580 -5.11 -2.69 -1.24
N LEU A 581 -3.89 -3.04 -0.87
CA LEU A 581 -3.53 -4.34 -0.31
C LEU A 581 -3.31 -4.20 1.19
N PRO A 582 -3.70 -5.20 2.00
CA PRO A 582 -3.42 -5.19 3.42
C PRO A 582 -1.91 -5.38 3.67
N SER A 583 -1.45 -5.05 4.88
CA SER A 583 -0.04 -5.19 5.25
C SER A 583 0.47 -6.63 5.15
N ASP A 584 -0.42 -7.60 5.33
CA ASP A 584 -0.18 -9.04 5.24
C ASP A 584 -0.57 -9.63 3.88
N TRP A 585 -0.50 -8.83 2.82
CA TRP A 585 -0.73 -9.29 1.45
C TRP A 585 0.08 -10.53 1.02
N PRO A 586 1.30 -10.82 1.54
CA PRO A 586 2.00 -12.07 1.20
C PRO A 586 1.25 -13.33 1.66
N PHE A 587 0.25 -13.20 2.53
CA PHE A 587 -0.63 -14.28 2.95
C PHE A 587 -2.02 -14.19 2.28
N PHE A 588 -2.23 -13.24 1.36
CA PHE A 588 -3.54 -12.91 0.81
C PHE A 588 -4.27 -14.09 0.15
N PRO A 589 -3.64 -14.92 -0.69
CA PRO A 589 -4.29 -16.12 -1.22
C PRO A 589 -4.85 -17.03 -0.12
N LEU A 590 -4.08 -17.27 0.93
CA LEU A 590 -4.47 -18.11 2.07
C LEU A 590 -5.62 -17.49 2.88
N ILE A 591 -5.57 -16.18 3.12
CA ILE A 591 -6.63 -15.43 3.82
C ILE A 591 -7.92 -15.43 2.99
N SER A 592 -7.82 -15.24 1.67
CA SER A 592 -8.97 -15.26 0.76
C SER A 592 -9.64 -16.62 0.74
N LEU A 593 -8.85 -17.70 0.72
CA LEU A 593 -9.36 -19.07 0.82
C LEU A 593 -10.05 -19.31 2.16
N TYR A 594 -9.44 -18.94 3.28
CA TYR A 594 -10.04 -19.05 4.61
C TYR A 594 -11.38 -18.33 4.69
N ASN A 595 -11.42 -17.07 4.30
CA ASN A 595 -12.66 -16.30 4.31
C ASN A 595 -13.74 -16.90 3.39
N LYS A 596 -13.37 -17.49 2.25
CA LYS A 596 -14.34 -18.16 1.36
C LYS A 596 -14.93 -19.41 2.03
N VAL A 597 -14.11 -20.21 2.70
CA VAL A 597 -14.54 -21.43 3.40
C VAL A 597 -15.44 -21.07 4.58
N THR A 598 -15.01 -20.18 5.47
CA THR A 598 -15.82 -19.76 6.63
C THR A 598 -17.14 -19.11 6.20
N ASN A 599 -17.15 -18.32 5.12
CA ASN A 599 -18.39 -17.72 4.60
C ASN A 599 -19.34 -18.75 3.95
N ALA A 600 -18.82 -19.87 3.44
CA ALA A 600 -19.65 -20.94 2.89
C ALA A 600 -20.28 -21.79 4.02
N GLU A 601 -19.49 -22.11 5.04
CA GLU A 601 -19.92 -22.85 6.23
C GLU A 601 -21.01 -22.09 7.00
N THR A 602 -20.82 -20.78 7.23
CA THR A 602 -21.83 -19.93 7.88
C THR A 602 -23.14 -19.82 7.10
N ARG A 603 -23.12 -20.08 5.79
CA ARG A 603 -24.32 -20.11 4.92
C ARG A 603 -24.93 -21.51 4.78
N GLY A 604 -24.41 -22.51 5.48
CA GLY A 604 -24.89 -23.89 5.44
C GLY A 604 -24.65 -24.60 4.10
N ALA A 605 -23.80 -24.04 3.23
CA ALA A 605 -23.45 -24.65 1.97
C ALA A 605 -22.26 -25.60 2.16
N VAL A 606 -22.48 -26.90 1.96
CA VAL A 606 -21.38 -27.85 1.79
C VAL A 606 -20.67 -27.48 0.50
N LEU A 607 -19.41 -27.05 0.59
CA LEU A 607 -18.57 -26.71 -0.57
C LEU A 607 -18.30 -27.98 -1.39
N ASN A 608 -19.23 -28.35 -2.26
CA ASN A 608 -19.08 -29.49 -3.17
C ASN A 608 -18.08 -29.23 -4.30
N SER A 609 -17.53 -28.02 -4.43
CA SER A 609 -16.45 -27.71 -5.36
C SER A 609 -15.51 -26.64 -4.80
N LEU A 610 -14.52 -27.09 -4.04
CA LEU A 610 -13.28 -26.33 -3.86
C LEU A 610 -12.60 -26.17 -5.24
N PRO A 611 -11.86 -25.09 -5.51
CA PRO A 611 -11.14 -24.96 -6.78
C PRO A 611 -10.25 -26.20 -7.00
N LEU A 612 -10.27 -26.77 -8.21
CA LEU A 612 -9.45 -27.94 -8.58
C LEU A 612 -7.94 -27.74 -8.33
N ASP A 613 -7.47 -26.50 -8.16
CA ASP A 613 -6.08 -26.09 -7.91
C ASP A 613 -5.82 -25.54 -6.49
N LEU A 614 -6.60 -25.93 -5.47
CA LEU A 614 -6.42 -25.46 -4.09
C LEU A 614 -5.00 -25.78 -3.55
N VAL A 615 -4.54 -27.01 -3.77
CA VAL A 615 -3.22 -27.48 -3.33
C VAL A 615 -2.12 -26.63 -3.94
N ASN A 616 -2.22 -26.35 -5.25
CA ASN A 616 -1.26 -25.52 -5.98
C ASN A 616 -1.26 -24.08 -5.46
N THR A 617 -2.45 -23.49 -5.26
CA THR A 617 -2.62 -22.12 -4.75
C THR A 617 -1.94 -21.94 -3.39
N VAL A 618 -2.18 -22.87 -2.47
CA VAL A 618 -1.61 -22.84 -1.12
C VAL A 618 -0.12 -23.13 -1.15
N THR A 619 0.33 -24.09 -1.95
CA THR A 619 1.75 -24.38 -2.14
C THR A 619 2.51 -23.16 -2.66
N TRP A 620 2.02 -22.50 -3.71
CA TRP A 620 2.63 -21.28 -4.27
C TRP A 620 2.62 -20.12 -3.29
N ASN A 621 1.58 -19.98 -2.46
CA ASN A 621 1.56 -18.99 -1.40
C ASN A 621 2.66 -19.25 -0.36
N LEU A 622 2.78 -20.49 0.13
CA LEU A 622 3.80 -20.86 1.11
C LEU A 622 5.22 -20.76 0.55
N GLN A 623 5.44 -21.12 -0.72
CA GLN A 623 6.70 -20.91 -1.44
C GLN A 623 7.11 -19.43 -1.44
N TRP A 624 6.16 -18.54 -1.75
CA TRP A 624 6.42 -17.09 -1.73
C TRP A 624 6.77 -16.57 -0.33
N VAL A 625 6.00 -16.97 0.68
CA VAL A 625 6.27 -16.57 2.06
C VAL A 625 7.65 -17.07 2.51
N LEU A 626 8.04 -18.29 2.15
CA LEU A 626 9.35 -18.86 2.49
C LEU A 626 10.50 -18.07 1.86
N LEU A 627 10.36 -17.69 0.58
CA LEU A 627 11.35 -16.85 -0.11
C LEU A 627 11.50 -15.49 0.58
N LEU A 628 10.38 -14.86 0.97
CA LEU A 628 10.41 -13.56 1.63
C LEU A 628 10.97 -13.63 3.05
N GLU A 629 10.60 -14.63 3.85
CA GLU A 629 11.16 -14.79 5.20
C GLU A 629 12.65 -15.14 5.15
N SER A 630 13.12 -15.83 4.11
CA SER A 630 14.53 -16.22 3.97
C SER A 630 15.40 -15.08 3.43
N TRP A 631 14.97 -14.38 2.39
CA TRP A 631 15.80 -13.38 1.70
C TRP A 631 15.42 -11.93 2.03
N ARG A 632 14.21 -11.68 2.55
CA ARG A 632 13.65 -10.34 2.77
C ARG A 632 12.96 -10.20 4.13
N ALA A 633 13.38 -10.94 5.16
CA ALA A 633 12.74 -10.97 6.49
C ALA A 633 12.40 -9.58 7.07
N LYS A 634 13.24 -8.57 6.81
CA LYS A 634 13.05 -7.20 7.28
C LYS A 634 11.80 -6.52 6.71
N THR A 635 11.38 -6.83 5.48
CA THR A 635 10.15 -6.25 4.90
C THR A 635 8.90 -6.78 5.59
N LEU A 636 8.96 -8.03 6.09
CA LEU A 636 7.89 -8.67 6.85
C LEU A 636 7.93 -8.35 8.35
N GLN A 637 8.90 -7.56 8.83
CA GLN A 637 9.00 -7.19 10.24
C GLN A 637 7.84 -6.30 10.71
N SER A 638 7.19 -5.59 9.78
CA SER A 638 5.99 -4.79 10.04
C SER A 638 4.78 -5.64 10.45
N ILE A 639 4.76 -6.93 10.07
CA ILE A 639 3.70 -7.87 10.41
C ILE A 639 4.07 -8.56 11.73
N PRO A 640 3.24 -8.48 12.78
CA PRO A 640 3.51 -9.18 14.04
C PRO A 640 3.69 -10.69 13.83
N THR A 641 4.64 -11.31 14.54
CA THR A 641 4.89 -12.76 14.44
C THR A 641 3.63 -13.58 14.75
N ALA A 642 2.78 -13.10 15.65
CA ALA A 642 1.49 -13.73 15.97
C ALA A 642 0.51 -13.70 14.79
N ALA A 643 0.48 -12.61 14.00
CA ALA A 643 -0.33 -12.55 12.79
C ALA A 643 0.18 -13.56 11.76
N LYS A 644 1.50 -13.65 11.55
CA LYS A 644 2.11 -14.63 10.62
C LYS A 644 1.76 -16.07 11.01
N LEU A 645 1.85 -16.39 12.31
CA LEU A 645 1.48 -17.69 12.85
C LEU A 645 -0.02 -17.98 12.64
N ALA A 646 -0.88 -17.00 12.94
CA ALA A 646 -2.32 -17.12 12.74
C ALA A 646 -2.68 -17.34 11.26
N ARG A 647 -1.97 -16.69 10.32
CA ARG A 647 -2.14 -16.93 8.89
C ARG A 647 -1.73 -18.35 8.51
N LEU A 648 -0.63 -18.89 9.03
CA LEU A 648 -0.27 -20.29 8.80
C LEU A 648 -1.28 -21.27 9.40
N MET A 649 -1.89 -20.95 10.54
CA MET A 649 -2.96 -21.77 11.12
C MET A 649 -4.16 -21.91 10.16
N CYS A 650 -4.41 -20.95 9.28
CA CYS A 650 -5.45 -21.05 8.25
C CYS A 650 -5.22 -22.21 7.27
N VAL A 651 -4.00 -22.76 7.12
CA VAL A 651 -3.76 -23.96 6.31
C VAL A 651 -4.54 -25.16 6.86
N PHE A 652 -4.64 -25.28 8.18
CA PHE A 652 -5.39 -26.34 8.84
C PHE A 652 -6.91 -26.09 8.84
N LEU A 653 -7.32 -24.81 8.81
CA LEU A 653 -8.73 -24.41 8.88
C LEU A 653 -9.43 -24.29 7.52
N THR A 654 -8.70 -24.36 6.40
CA THR A 654 -9.26 -24.18 5.05
C THR A 654 -9.67 -25.49 4.37
N GLY A 655 -9.17 -26.64 4.83
CA GLY A 655 -9.54 -27.94 4.29
C GLY A 655 -9.10 -29.09 5.20
N GLY A 656 -9.95 -30.10 5.35
CA GLY A 656 -9.74 -31.22 6.28
C GLY A 656 -8.47 -32.04 6.02
N ASP A 657 -8.08 -32.18 4.75
CA ASP A 657 -6.93 -33.02 4.35
C ASP A 657 -5.79 -32.21 3.70
N LEU A 658 -5.97 -30.91 3.52
CA LEU A 658 -5.05 -30.06 2.75
C LEU A 658 -3.62 -30.04 3.33
N PHE A 659 -3.51 -30.09 4.66
CA PHE A 659 -2.22 -30.09 5.34
C PHE A 659 -1.44 -31.41 5.19
N LEU A 660 -2.11 -32.50 4.81
CA LEU A 660 -1.48 -33.81 4.58
C LEU A 660 -0.74 -33.88 3.24
N GLU A 661 -1.08 -32.97 2.30
CA GLU A 661 -0.42 -32.90 1.02
C GLU A 661 1.08 -32.62 1.20
N ALA A 662 1.91 -33.52 0.65
CA ALA A 662 3.36 -33.49 0.82
C ALA A 662 4.02 -32.12 0.56
N PRO A 663 3.69 -31.35 -0.50
CA PRO A 663 4.28 -30.03 -0.68
C PRO A 663 3.88 -29.06 0.43
N ILE A 664 2.59 -28.97 0.77
CA ILE A 664 2.05 -28.05 1.78
C ILE A 664 2.66 -28.34 3.15
N HIS A 665 2.73 -29.62 3.52
CA HIS A 665 3.33 -30.06 4.76
C HIS A 665 4.82 -29.63 4.85
N ARG A 666 5.60 -29.84 3.79
CA ARG A 666 7.03 -29.48 3.74
C ARG A 666 7.26 -27.97 3.88
N TYR A 667 6.53 -27.16 3.13
CA TYR A 667 6.68 -25.69 3.18
C TYR A 667 6.18 -25.12 4.51
N THR A 668 5.09 -25.64 5.07
CA THR A 668 4.57 -25.22 6.38
C THR A 668 5.55 -25.57 7.50
N ALA A 669 6.16 -26.76 7.46
CA ALA A 669 7.20 -27.16 8.42
C ALA A 669 8.45 -26.26 8.32
N ALA A 670 8.87 -25.90 7.11
CA ALA A 670 10.01 -24.99 6.90
C ALA A 670 9.73 -23.56 7.40
N LEU A 671 8.51 -23.06 7.24
CA LEU A 671 8.11 -21.75 7.78
C LEU A 671 8.01 -21.77 9.32
N LEU A 672 7.47 -22.86 9.87
CA LEU A 672 7.40 -23.06 11.31
C LEU A 672 8.79 -23.06 11.95
N SER A 673 9.79 -23.71 11.33
CA SER A 673 11.16 -23.70 11.87
C SER A 673 11.77 -22.30 11.93
N VAL A 674 11.45 -21.43 10.94
CA VAL A 674 11.86 -20.02 10.95
C VAL A 674 11.19 -19.25 12.09
N TYR A 675 9.89 -19.45 12.32
CA TYR A 675 9.16 -18.78 13.41
C TYR A 675 9.46 -19.31 14.81
N CYS A 676 10.01 -20.53 14.91
CA CYS A 676 10.49 -21.10 16.16
C CYS A 676 11.94 -20.73 16.50
N GLN A 677 12.62 -19.89 15.70
CA GLN A 677 13.94 -19.37 16.08
C GLN A 677 13.84 -18.50 17.35
N PRO A 678 14.86 -18.48 18.23
CA PRO A 678 14.79 -17.77 19.52
C PRO A 678 14.32 -16.32 19.41
N LYS A 679 14.84 -15.56 18.43
CA LYS A 679 14.46 -14.16 18.19
C LYS A 679 12.98 -13.98 17.81
N ALA A 680 12.43 -14.88 17.00
CA ALA A 680 11.04 -14.84 16.57
C ALA A 680 10.10 -15.29 17.69
N LEU A 681 10.51 -16.28 18.47
CA LEU A 681 9.79 -16.68 19.68
C LEU A 681 9.76 -15.52 20.68
N ASP A 682 10.86 -14.82 20.93
CA ASP A 682 10.89 -13.71 21.90
C ASP A 682 9.97 -12.55 21.51
N SER A 683 9.77 -12.30 20.21
CA SER A 683 8.86 -11.25 19.71
C SER A 683 7.39 -11.68 19.60
N LEU A 684 7.08 -12.96 19.80
CA LEU A 684 5.73 -13.49 19.67
C LEU A 684 4.83 -13.01 20.84
N ASN A 685 3.82 -12.20 20.53
CA ASN A 685 2.80 -11.72 21.45
C ASN A 685 1.40 -12.06 20.93
N LEU A 686 0.70 -12.96 21.62
CA LEU A 686 -0.63 -13.46 21.23
C LEU A 686 -1.79 -12.60 21.78
N ASP A 687 -1.52 -11.72 22.75
CA ASP A 687 -2.55 -10.88 23.39
C ASP A 687 -2.79 -9.56 22.61
N ALA A 688 -1.96 -9.26 21.60
CA ALA A 688 -2.12 -8.08 20.76
C ALA A 688 -3.29 -8.25 19.77
N PRO A 689 -4.05 -7.18 19.47
CA PRO A 689 -5.10 -7.24 18.45
C PRO A 689 -4.50 -7.51 17.07
N LEU A 690 -4.96 -8.58 16.42
CA LEU A 690 -4.47 -9.00 15.11
C LEU A 690 -5.41 -8.51 13.99
N PRO A 691 -4.88 -7.94 12.89
CA PRO A 691 -5.72 -7.48 11.78
C PRO A 691 -6.57 -8.62 11.18
N GLY A 692 -7.88 -8.41 11.12
CA GLY A 692 -8.82 -9.37 10.52
C GLY A 692 -9.19 -10.56 11.41
N LEU A 693 -8.81 -10.55 12.69
CA LEU A 693 -9.25 -11.53 13.69
C LEU A 693 -9.94 -10.80 14.85
N ALA A 694 -11.02 -11.37 15.40
CA ALA A 694 -11.70 -10.82 16.58
C ALA A 694 -10.84 -10.99 17.84
N SER A 695 -10.35 -12.21 18.06
CA SER A 695 -9.35 -12.53 19.07
C SER A 695 -8.50 -13.72 18.62
N PHE A 696 -7.27 -13.83 19.15
CA PHE A 696 -6.46 -15.03 18.93
C PHE A 696 -7.07 -16.26 19.62
N HIS A 697 -7.79 -16.07 20.73
CA HIS A 697 -8.44 -17.14 21.46
C HIS A 697 -9.49 -17.86 20.61
N ASP A 698 -10.37 -17.11 19.91
CA ASP A 698 -11.42 -17.70 19.07
C ASP A 698 -10.83 -18.53 17.91
N LEU A 699 -9.74 -18.02 17.31
CA LEU A 699 -8.99 -18.75 16.29
C LEU A 699 -8.40 -20.05 16.86
N TYR A 700 -7.86 -20.00 18.08
CA TYR A 700 -7.29 -21.16 18.74
C TYR A 700 -8.34 -22.21 19.07
N ILE A 701 -9.54 -21.82 19.53
CA ILE A 701 -10.65 -22.76 19.75
C ILE A 701 -11.03 -23.44 18.43
N SER A 702 -11.18 -22.69 17.34
CA SER A 702 -11.45 -23.25 16.01
C SER A 702 -10.37 -24.24 15.58
N LEU A 703 -9.09 -23.95 15.90
CA LEU A 703 -7.97 -24.85 15.64
C LEU A 703 -8.04 -26.15 16.46
N LEU A 704 -8.46 -26.07 17.73
CA LEU A 704 -8.63 -27.24 18.60
C LEU A 704 -9.76 -28.14 18.12
N GLU A 705 -10.90 -27.57 17.74
CA GLU A 705 -12.04 -28.30 17.17
C GLU A 705 -11.64 -29.01 15.87
N GLN A 706 -10.92 -28.33 14.99
CA GLN A 706 -10.40 -28.93 13.76
C GLN A 706 -9.39 -30.03 14.03
N PHE A 707 -8.54 -29.88 15.06
CA PHE A 707 -7.59 -30.92 15.46
C PHE A 707 -8.32 -32.17 15.98
N GLU A 708 -9.37 -31.99 16.76
CA GLU A 708 -10.20 -33.09 17.26
C GLU A 708 -10.91 -33.84 16.11
N GLY A 709 -11.38 -33.11 15.10
CA GLY A 709 -12.09 -33.68 13.97
C GLY A 709 -11.20 -34.41 12.95
N VAL A 710 -10.08 -33.80 12.54
CA VAL A 710 -9.33 -34.22 11.33
C VAL A 710 -7.81 -34.20 11.48
N SER A 711 -7.25 -34.18 12.70
CA SER A 711 -5.78 -34.10 12.85
C SER A 711 -5.00 -35.31 12.37
N PHE A 712 -5.62 -36.49 12.35
CA PHE A 712 -4.96 -37.79 12.13
C PHE A 712 -3.71 -38.04 13.00
N GLY A 713 -3.56 -37.31 14.11
CA GLY A 713 -2.37 -37.35 14.97
C GLY A 713 -1.10 -36.79 14.32
N ASP A 714 -1.25 -35.91 13.31
CA ASP A 714 -0.12 -35.34 12.58
C ASP A 714 0.82 -34.52 13.50
N PRO A 715 2.13 -34.80 13.50
CA PRO A 715 3.08 -34.09 14.35
C PRO A 715 3.19 -32.60 14.05
N LEU A 716 3.08 -32.18 12.77
CA LEU A 716 3.20 -30.76 12.41
C LEU A 716 2.02 -29.97 12.95
N PHE A 717 0.79 -30.45 12.74
CA PHE A 717 -0.41 -29.86 13.32
C PHE A 717 -0.33 -29.84 14.85
N GLY A 718 0.15 -30.93 15.47
CA GLY A 718 0.39 -30.98 16.91
C GLY A 718 1.33 -29.88 17.41
N VAL A 719 2.39 -29.52 16.68
CA VAL A 719 3.27 -28.41 17.08
C VAL A 719 2.54 -27.06 17.06
N PHE A 720 1.67 -26.81 16.08
CA PHE A 720 0.86 -25.58 16.04
C PHE A 720 -0.12 -25.48 17.21
N VAL A 721 -0.65 -26.61 17.69
CA VAL A 721 -1.50 -26.66 18.89
C VAL A 721 -0.70 -26.40 20.16
N LEU A 722 0.54 -26.93 20.24
CA LEU A 722 1.39 -26.81 21.43
C LEU A 722 2.03 -25.43 21.58
N LEU A 723 2.40 -24.75 20.49
CA LEU A 723 3.16 -23.50 20.50
C LEU A 723 2.52 -22.38 21.34
N PRO A 724 1.18 -22.15 21.31
CA PRO A 724 0.50 -21.16 22.15
C PRO A 724 0.41 -21.51 23.64
N LEU A 725 0.76 -22.73 24.05
CA LEU A 725 0.60 -23.22 25.43
C LEU A 725 1.78 -22.88 26.35
N GLN A 726 2.75 -22.09 25.89
CA GLN A 726 3.87 -21.61 26.71
C GLN A 726 3.36 -20.81 27.91
N LYS A 727 4.12 -20.85 29.02
CA LYS A 727 3.67 -20.24 30.29
C LYS A 727 3.41 -18.74 30.19
N ARG A 728 4.16 -18.03 29.33
CA ARG A 728 4.06 -16.58 29.12
C ARG A 728 2.72 -16.12 28.52
N PHE A 729 1.97 -17.02 27.87
CA PHE A 729 0.71 -16.68 27.22
C PHE A 729 -0.48 -16.93 28.14
N SER A 730 -1.63 -16.36 27.74
CA SER A 730 -2.89 -16.43 28.48
C SER A 730 -3.22 -17.85 28.98
N VAL A 731 -3.56 -17.94 30.26
CA VAL A 731 -3.94 -19.21 30.92
C VAL A 731 -5.19 -19.82 30.27
N HIS A 732 -6.06 -18.99 29.66
CA HIS A 732 -7.27 -19.44 28.99
C HIS A 732 -7.00 -20.43 27.85
N LEU A 733 -5.88 -20.30 27.13
CA LEU A 733 -5.50 -21.26 26.08
C LEU A 733 -5.21 -22.65 26.65
N ARG A 734 -4.55 -22.71 27.81
CA ARG A 734 -4.26 -23.98 28.52
C ARG A 734 -5.50 -24.56 29.18
N LEU A 735 -6.38 -23.71 29.69
CA LEU A 735 -7.67 -24.14 30.24
C LEU A 735 -8.58 -24.74 29.15
N ALA A 736 -8.57 -24.20 27.93
CA ALA A 736 -9.34 -24.78 26.81
C ALA A 736 -8.91 -26.22 26.51
N VAL A 737 -7.59 -26.48 26.43
CA VAL A 737 -7.05 -27.83 26.17
C VAL A 737 -7.35 -28.83 27.30
N PHE A 738 -7.14 -28.43 28.55
CA PHE A 738 -7.27 -29.35 29.70
C PHE A 738 -8.67 -29.40 30.31
N GLY A 739 -9.53 -28.44 29.98
CA GLY A 739 -10.90 -28.32 30.46
C GLY A 739 -11.91 -28.85 29.44
N GLU A 740 -11.91 -28.28 28.24
CA GLU A 740 -12.96 -28.49 27.23
C GLU A 740 -12.55 -29.55 26.21
N HIS A 741 -11.34 -29.47 25.65
CA HIS A 741 -10.86 -30.34 24.57
C HIS A 741 -9.92 -31.46 25.04
N THR A 742 -10.24 -32.13 26.15
CA THR A 742 -9.34 -33.16 26.73
C THR A 742 -9.09 -34.38 25.82
N SER A 743 -9.95 -34.62 24.84
CA SER A 743 -9.84 -35.67 23.82
C SER A 743 -8.57 -35.53 22.96
N ILE A 744 -8.13 -34.29 22.68
CA ILE A 744 -6.97 -34.02 21.81
C ILE A 744 -5.65 -34.58 22.39
N LEU A 745 -5.57 -34.73 23.72
CA LEU A 745 -4.37 -35.24 24.41
C LEU A 745 -3.99 -36.65 23.95
N ARG A 746 -4.93 -37.41 23.38
CA ARG A 746 -4.66 -38.76 22.83
C ARG A 746 -3.99 -38.72 21.46
N ALA A 747 -4.18 -37.64 20.70
CA ALA A 747 -3.68 -37.49 19.33
C ALA A 747 -2.45 -36.57 19.23
N LEU A 748 -2.07 -35.86 20.31
CA LEU A 748 -0.91 -34.95 20.35
C LEU A 748 0.44 -35.66 20.52
N GLY A 749 0.77 -36.58 19.62
CA GLY A 749 1.94 -37.48 19.67
C GLY A 749 3.29 -36.87 19.27
N VAL A 750 3.49 -35.55 19.40
CA VAL A 750 4.72 -34.87 18.96
C VAL A 750 5.94 -35.34 19.78
N PRO A 751 6.98 -35.95 19.18
CA PRO A 751 8.16 -36.41 19.91
C PRO A 751 8.98 -35.24 20.49
N LEU A 752 9.51 -35.41 21.72
CA LEU A 752 10.31 -34.38 22.41
C LEU A 752 11.52 -33.90 21.57
N GLN A 753 12.19 -34.83 20.88
CA GLN A 753 13.37 -34.55 20.05
C GLN A 753 13.06 -33.75 18.79
N GLN A 754 11.79 -33.78 18.34
CA GLN A 754 11.35 -33.10 17.12
C GLN A 754 10.64 -31.77 17.43
N PHE A 755 10.46 -31.46 18.72
CA PHE A 755 9.77 -30.26 19.15
C PHE A 755 10.71 -29.05 19.09
N PRO A 756 10.36 -27.99 18.33
CA PRO A 756 11.29 -26.90 18.04
C PRO A 756 11.40 -25.85 19.16
N VAL A 757 10.54 -25.91 20.19
CA VAL A 757 10.52 -24.92 21.28
C VAL A 757 11.15 -25.52 22.55
N PRO A 758 12.07 -24.82 23.23
CA PRO A 758 12.64 -25.29 24.49
C PRO A 758 11.56 -25.51 25.57
N LEU A 759 11.62 -26.66 26.26
CA LEU A 759 10.63 -27.06 27.28
C LEU A 759 10.60 -26.10 28.48
N GLU A 760 11.71 -25.40 28.73
CA GLU A 760 11.84 -24.43 29.83
C GLU A 760 10.83 -23.28 29.69
N ARG A 761 10.42 -22.93 28.47
CA ARG A 761 9.39 -21.88 28.22
C ARG A 761 7.98 -22.31 28.63
N TYR A 762 7.77 -23.61 28.87
CA TYR A 762 6.50 -24.15 29.34
C TYR A 762 6.48 -24.36 30.84
N THR A 763 7.62 -24.70 31.44
CA THR A 763 7.72 -25.06 32.87
C THR A 763 8.15 -23.91 33.78
N SER A 764 8.77 -22.86 33.23
CA SER A 764 9.24 -21.70 33.99
C SER A 764 8.53 -20.42 33.54
N PRO A 765 8.00 -19.58 34.47
CA PRO A 765 7.84 -19.82 35.92
C PRO A 765 6.82 -20.95 36.24
N PRO A 766 6.78 -21.46 37.48
CA PRO A 766 5.77 -22.45 37.89
C PRO A 766 4.33 -21.92 37.74
N GLU A 767 3.36 -22.82 37.60
CA GLU A 767 1.96 -22.46 37.40
C GLU A 767 1.28 -21.97 38.69
N ASP A 768 0.60 -20.82 38.61
CA ASP A 768 -0.06 -20.16 39.74
C ASP A 768 -1.57 -20.45 39.78
N ASN A 769 -2.16 -20.79 38.63
CA ASN A 769 -3.61 -21.01 38.53
C ASN A 769 -4.02 -22.37 39.11
N LEU A 770 -4.68 -22.34 40.27
CA LEU A 770 -5.13 -23.54 40.99
C LEU A 770 -6.09 -24.43 40.17
N ASN A 771 -6.95 -23.85 39.34
CA ASN A 771 -7.89 -24.63 38.53
C ASN A 771 -7.16 -25.44 37.46
N LEU A 772 -6.18 -24.83 36.80
CA LEU A 772 -5.34 -25.52 35.81
C LEU A 772 -4.50 -26.63 36.44
N LEU A 773 -3.90 -26.38 37.62
CA LEU A 773 -3.16 -27.40 38.38
C LEU A 773 -4.05 -28.59 38.77
N ARG A 774 -5.29 -28.34 39.18
CA ARG A 774 -6.28 -29.40 39.44
C ARG A 774 -6.59 -30.21 38.18
N LEU A 775 -6.69 -29.56 37.02
CA LEU A 775 -6.90 -30.24 35.74
C LEU A 775 -5.68 -31.06 35.30
N TYR A 776 -4.45 -30.53 35.45
CA TYR A 776 -3.21 -31.28 35.22
C TYR A 776 -3.13 -32.53 36.09
N PHE A 777 -3.40 -32.40 37.39
CA PHE A 777 -3.40 -33.55 38.30
C PHE A 777 -4.49 -34.55 37.92
N ARG A 778 -5.70 -34.08 37.61
CA ARG A 778 -6.81 -34.94 37.19
C ARG A 778 -6.49 -35.70 35.90
N SER A 779 -5.92 -35.05 34.89
CA SER A 779 -5.62 -35.69 33.60
C SER A 779 -4.52 -36.74 33.71
N LEU A 780 -3.52 -36.52 34.57
CA LEU A 780 -2.49 -37.51 34.91
C LEU A 780 -3.08 -38.72 35.64
N VAL A 781 -3.84 -38.49 36.72
CA VAL A 781 -4.40 -39.58 37.57
C VAL A 781 -5.47 -40.40 36.86
N THR A 782 -6.29 -39.78 36.01
CA THR A 782 -7.29 -40.49 35.20
C THR A 782 -6.70 -41.23 34.00
N GLY A 783 -5.39 -41.07 33.75
CA GLY A 783 -4.70 -41.66 32.61
C GLY A 783 -5.13 -41.09 31.26
N ALA A 784 -5.78 -39.92 31.26
CA ALA A 784 -6.11 -39.17 30.04
C ALA A 784 -4.86 -38.58 29.39
N LEU A 785 -3.88 -38.16 30.21
CA LEU A 785 -2.56 -37.70 29.77
C LEU A 785 -1.51 -38.78 30.02
N ARG A 786 -0.89 -39.30 28.95
CA ARG A 786 0.15 -40.34 29.01
C ARG A 786 1.37 -39.90 28.21
N HIS A 787 2.56 -40.31 28.68
CA HIS A 787 3.81 -40.04 27.97
C HIS A 787 3.82 -40.58 26.53
N THR A 788 3.19 -41.75 26.28
CA THR A 788 3.12 -42.36 24.95
C THR A 788 2.23 -41.62 23.96
N TRP A 789 1.27 -40.82 24.44
CA TRP A 789 0.29 -40.13 23.60
C TRP A 789 0.55 -38.64 23.48
N CYS A 790 1.01 -37.99 24.55
CA CYS A 790 1.38 -36.58 24.53
C CYS A 790 2.61 -36.34 25.43
N PRO A 791 3.82 -36.65 24.93
CA PRO A 791 5.02 -36.58 25.75
C PRO A 791 5.33 -35.15 26.19
N VAL A 792 5.16 -34.14 25.32
CA VAL A 792 5.44 -32.73 25.65
C VAL A 792 4.59 -32.25 26.83
N LEU A 793 3.25 -32.35 26.74
CA LEU A 793 2.37 -31.89 27.81
C LEU A 793 2.45 -32.77 29.07
N TYR A 794 2.80 -34.05 28.93
CA TYR A 794 3.05 -34.92 30.07
C TYR A 794 4.19 -34.38 30.94
N VAL A 795 5.33 -34.03 30.33
CA VAL A 795 6.47 -33.44 31.05
C VAL A 795 6.10 -32.10 31.68
N VAL A 796 5.38 -31.24 30.94
CA VAL A 796 4.96 -29.92 31.43
C VAL A 796 4.01 -30.02 32.63
N ALA A 797 2.97 -30.85 32.53
CA ALA A 797 2.01 -31.07 33.62
C ALA A 797 2.71 -31.68 34.85
N LEU A 798 3.62 -32.64 34.65
CA LEU A 798 4.39 -33.27 35.72
C LEU A 798 5.26 -32.25 36.45
N ALA A 799 5.99 -31.41 35.71
CA ALA A 799 6.87 -30.38 36.28
C ALA A 799 6.08 -29.37 37.13
N HIS A 800 4.94 -28.88 36.62
CA HIS A 800 4.08 -27.93 37.34
C HIS A 800 3.43 -28.54 38.59
N VAL A 801 2.92 -29.76 38.49
CA VAL A 801 2.32 -30.47 39.64
C VAL A 801 3.39 -30.78 40.70
N ASN A 802 4.58 -31.24 40.30
CA ASN A 802 5.68 -31.48 41.23
C ASN A 802 6.12 -30.18 41.93
N SER A 803 6.30 -29.10 41.17
CA SER A 803 6.65 -27.79 41.70
C SER A 803 5.60 -27.28 42.69
N PHE A 804 4.31 -27.39 42.35
CA PHE A 804 3.20 -26.97 43.23
C PHE A 804 3.07 -27.81 44.51
N ILE A 805 3.25 -29.13 44.43
CA ILE A 805 3.17 -30.02 45.61
C ILE A 805 4.29 -29.71 46.62
N PHE A 806 5.48 -29.38 46.12
CA PHE A 806 6.67 -29.18 46.95
C PHE A 806 7.10 -27.71 47.10
N SER A 807 6.30 -26.75 46.65
CA SER A 807 6.55 -25.32 46.82
C SER A 807 6.55 -24.94 48.30
N GLN A 808 7.48 -24.08 48.71
CA GLN A 808 7.62 -23.62 50.11
C GLN A 808 6.97 -22.24 50.36
N ASP A 809 6.22 -21.71 49.39
CA ASP A 809 5.65 -20.36 49.45
C ASP A 809 4.44 -20.30 50.40
N SER A 810 4.35 -19.23 51.19
CA SER A 810 3.21 -18.93 52.06
C SER A 810 1.99 -18.54 51.22
N THR A 811 0.97 -19.38 51.19
CA THR A 811 -0.20 -19.20 50.32
C THR A 811 -1.53 -19.27 51.07
N THR A 812 -2.65 -19.03 50.37
CA THR A 812 -3.99 -19.06 50.94
C THR A 812 -4.38 -20.45 51.46
N GLN A 813 -5.25 -20.52 52.48
CA GLN A 813 -5.70 -21.79 53.08
C GLN A 813 -6.22 -22.80 52.05
N GLU A 814 -6.89 -22.34 51.00
CA GLU A 814 -7.42 -23.19 49.93
C GLU A 814 -6.33 -23.85 49.09
N THR A 815 -5.26 -23.12 48.78
CA THR A 815 -4.13 -23.66 48.00
C THR A 815 -3.34 -24.69 48.80
N ASP A 816 -3.14 -24.46 50.10
CA ASP A 816 -2.48 -25.42 50.99
C ASP A 816 -3.31 -26.70 51.19
N ALA A 817 -4.63 -26.57 51.32
CA ALA A 817 -5.53 -27.71 51.36
C ALA A 817 -5.45 -28.53 50.05
N ALA A 818 -5.37 -27.85 48.90
CA ALA A 818 -5.21 -28.50 47.60
C ALA A 818 -3.86 -29.21 47.46
N ARG A 819 -2.74 -28.60 47.86
CA ARG A 819 -1.40 -29.23 47.87
C ARG A 819 -1.40 -30.52 48.68
N LYS A 820 -1.89 -30.47 49.92
CA LYS A 820 -1.98 -31.63 50.81
C LYS A 820 -2.89 -32.71 50.23
N SER A 821 -4.03 -32.31 49.65
CA SER A 821 -4.94 -33.27 49.00
C SER A 821 -4.29 -33.94 47.79
N MET A 822 -3.56 -33.22 46.95
CA MET A 822 -2.88 -33.79 45.78
C MET A 822 -1.79 -34.75 46.23
N LEU A 823 -0.97 -34.39 47.22
CA LEU A 823 0.09 -35.26 47.74
C LEU A 823 -0.46 -36.58 48.34
N ARG A 824 -1.54 -36.51 49.14
CA ARG A 824 -2.22 -37.71 49.66
C ARG A 824 -2.72 -38.61 48.54
N LYS A 825 -3.36 -38.02 47.52
CA LYS A 825 -3.86 -38.76 46.36
C LYS A 825 -2.73 -39.39 45.54
N THR A 826 -1.59 -38.69 45.38
CA THR A 826 -0.40 -39.23 44.72
C THR A 826 0.16 -40.45 45.44
N TRP A 827 0.18 -40.45 46.78
CA TRP A 827 0.65 -41.59 47.57
C TRP A 827 -0.23 -42.84 47.39
N LEU A 828 -1.55 -42.62 47.29
CA LEU A 828 -2.57 -43.65 47.10
C LEU A 828 -2.75 -44.11 45.64
N LEU A 829 -1.92 -43.64 44.70
CA LEU A 829 -1.99 -44.08 43.31
C LEU A 829 -1.61 -45.56 43.16
N VAL A 830 -2.42 -46.29 42.40
CA VAL A 830 -2.18 -47.69 42.01
C VAL A 830 -1.12 -47.79 40.90
N ASP A 831 -0.98 -46.75 40.07
CA ASP A 831 0.05 -46.68 39.03
C ASP A 831 1.41 -46.29 39.64
N GLU A 832 2.22 -47.30 39.92
CA GLU A 832 3.57 -47.14 40.49
C GLU A 832 4.52 -46.33 39.59
N THR A 833 4.31 -46.33 38.27
CA THR A 833 5.17 -45.58 37.34
C THR A 833 4.91 -44.07 37.44
N LEU A 834 3.64 -43.67 37.41
CA LEU A 834 3.22 -42.28 37.58
C LEU A 834 3.56 -41.77 38.98
N LYS A 835 3.37 -42.61 40.01
CA LYS A 835 3.75 -42.30 41.39
C LYS A 835 5.24 -41.99 41.50
N LYS A 836 6.10 -42.82 40.87
CA LYS A 836 7.54 -42.56 40.81
C LYS A 836 7.86 -41.25 40.09
N HIS A 837 7.22 -40.99 38.95
CA HIS A 837 7.45 -39.74 38.20
C HIS A 837 7.08 -38.50 39.00
N LEU A 838 5.93 -38.49 39.70
CA LEU A 838 5.46 -37.33 40.47
C LEU A 838 6.29 -37.05 41.71
N LEU A 839 6.80 -38.08 42.40
CA LEU A 839 7.57 -37.92 43.64
C LEU A 839 9.06 -37.66 43.40
N TYR A 840 9.65 -38.35 42.42
CA TYR A 840 11.09 -38.35 42.17
C TYR A 840 11.54 -37.40 41.06
N TYR A 841 10.64 -36.63 40.44
CA TYR A 841 11.01 -35.61 39.45
C TYR A 841 12.09 -34.65 39.98
N ARG A 842 13.18 -34.50 39.22
CA ARG A 842 14.33 -33.65 39.56
C ARG A 842 14.41 -32.39 38.70
N LEU A 843 14.72 -32.55 37.41
CA LEU A 843 14.98 -31.44 36.50
C LEU A 843 14.65 -31.85 35.05
N LEU A 844 14.43 -30.87 34.18
CA LEU A 844 14.22 -31.11 32.75
C LEU A 844 15.51 -31.54 32.06
N ASN A 845 15.45 -32.63 31.31
CA ASN A 845 16.60 -33.12 30.55
C ASN A 845 16.13 -33.59 29.17
N THR A 846 16.41 -32.77 28.16
CA THR A 846 16.05 -33.02 26.76
C THR A 846 16.79 -34.21 26.13
N GLU A 847 17.91 -34.64 26.72
CA GLU A 847 18.68 -35.80 26.27
C GLU A 847 18.11 -37.13 26.79
N SER A 848 17.29 -37.08 27.84
CA SER A 848 16.63 -38.26 28.40
C SER A 848 15.42 -38.69 27.55
N PRO A 849 15.13 -40.00 27.43
CA PRO A 849 13.99 -40.49 26.64
C PRO A 849 12.62 -40.06 27.21
N LEU A 850 12.57 -39.67 28.48
CA LEU A 850 11.36 -39.19 29.17
C LEU A 850 11.25 -37.65 29.19
N GLY A 851 12.31 -36.92 28.81
CA GLY A 851 12.38 -35.46 28.87
C GLY A 851 12.71 -34.86 30.24
N PHE A 852 12.98 -35.68 31.26
CA PHE A 852 13.34 -35.26 32.61
C PHE A 852 14.15 -36.33 33.35
N ASP A 853 14.94 -35.87 34.32
CA ASP A 853 15.69 -36.71 35.23
C ASP A 853 14.88 -37.02 36.50
N LEU A 854 15.08 -38.21 37.04
CA LEU A 854 14.55 -38.64 38.32
C LEU A 854 15.66 -38.67 39.37
N TYR A 855 15.29 -38.40 40.63
CA TYR A 855 16.16 -38.70 41.77
C TYR A 855 16.23 -40.21 42.01
N ASP A 856 17.41 -40.72 42.36
CA ASP A 856 17.57 -42.12 42.79
C ASP A 856 16.94 -42.37 44.18
N GLN A 857 16.97 -41.36 45.04
CA GLN A 857 16.37 -41.36 46.38
C GLN A 857 15.64 -40.02 46.64
N LEU A 858 14.50 -40.08 47.33
CA LEU A 858 13.70 -38.90 47.65
C LEU A 858 14.52 -37.92 48.52
N PRO A 859 14.62 -36.63 48.13
CA PRO A 859 15.30 -35.63 48.94
C PRO A 859 14.72 -35.56 50.36
N PRO A 860 15.55 -35.38 51.41
CA PRO A 860 15.11 -35.49 52.81
C PRO A 860 14.02 -34.48 53.18
N MET A 861 14.00 -33.31 52.53
CA MET A 861 12.95 -32.31 52.73
C MET A 861 11.59 -32.76 52.18
N ARG A 862 11.57 -33.39 50.99
CA ARG A 862 10.33 -33.93 50.39
C ARG A 862 9.82 -35.13 51.18
N LEU A 863 10.73 -35.96 51.70
CA LEU A 863 10.39 -37.11 52.52
C LEU A 863 9.75 -36.70 53.86
N LYS A 864 10.32 -35.70 54.55
CA LYS A 864 9.70 -35.12 55.76
C LYS A 864 8.32 -34.53 55.49
N TYR A 865 8.16 -33.81 54.37
CA TYR A 865 6.88 -33.21 53.99
C TYR A 865 5.82 -34.28 53.66
N LEU A 866 6.22 -35.35 52.97
CA LEU A 866 5.36 -36.50 52.68
C LEU A 866 4.87 -37.15 53.98
N GLN A 867 5.77 -37.49 54.92
CA GLN A 867 5.44 -38.07 56.23
C GLN A 867 4.55 -37.18 57.10
N MET A 868 4.58 -35.86 56.92
CA MET A 868 3.72 -34.92 57.66
C MET A 868 2.28 -34.90 57.12
N VAL A 869 2.08 -35.23 55.84
CA VAL A 869 0.81 -35.02 55.12
C VAL A 869 0.05 -36.33 54.89
N THR A 870 0.76 -37.42 54.60
CA THR A 870 0.23 -38.79 54.46
C THR A 870 0.21 -39.49 55.80
#